data_AF-E5A171-F1
#
_entry.id   AF-E5A171-F1
#
_cell.length_a   1.000
_cell.length_b   1.000
_cell.length_c   1.000
_cell.angle_alpha   90.00
_cell.angle_beta   90.00
_cell.angle_gamma   90.00
#
_symmetry.space_group_name_H-M   'P 1'
#
loop_
_entity.id
_entity.type
_entity.pdbx_description
1 polymer ?
#
loop_
_entity_poly.entity_id
_entity_poly.type
_entity_poly.pdbx_seq_one_letter_code
_entity_poly.pdbx_strand_id
1 'polypeptide(L)'
;MPQLEQVPRGYDAEPATSTSDPLVHLKSRSNNFDFTFEALKPGLFRTTFTSPKHTLPPHRATRVPKTTLSNTQVSILQSDISSQTKEFKVADVTAKVDWSSGLPLISLQVPGQSVPAHSDLPNRSYAADGPGIAHYTRYNHGSLHLGLGEKSAPMDLSNRHFILSATDCFGYDTHRTDPMYKHIPLLINATPQGCVAIFSTSHARGFYSVGSEMDGMWGRFKVYRQDYGGLEEYLIVGKCLEQVTRTYADLVGYPMLVPRWAFGYLAGGMKYSMLDEPRASDALMEFAAKLKKHDIPCSGFQMSSGYTVAETEPKTRNVFTWNKHRFPDPQGFIDAFHKKGIRLIANVKPYVLSNHPEYTKLKASGAFFTDSLTLVSAEARLWSAGGGESGVGGHIDFTSAAGYKWWYQGVQELKRLGIDCIWNDNNEYTIPHDGWQCALTEPSVIQDKDSNHDKTVGFWGRALNTELMGKSSHDASLEVEPNQRPFILTRSATAGTLRYCASTWSGDNVTSWDGMRGANALSLTAGMCLMQCYGHDIGGFEGPQPSPELLVRWCQQGIYSPRFAINCFKTSPENNSVGDVIEPWMYKETTPLVRDIIKRRYEIIPYLYSLSLESHQTATPPQRWTGWGFESDTEVWSNKILRDGETQYWLGDAILVGGVYEPGVEKAKVYLPRESTDPDLHFLDLNNTPQTYYQSGQWIEISAKWTNSIPVLAKVGGAIPIGRPEQVLSAGETANPANLPPDDYRGVELFPPQGSSHGKVFSNKWYEDDGISPPPARTSIFQISYQTTEAEVLVDFKKILQPGFAPAWSQLEIILPAGDERNVTFNGTRAHKSETDLKGRVHFKTDQVLQQSYWSSQGE
;
A
#
# COMPACT_ATOMS: atom_id res chain seq x y z
N MET A 1 26.75 13.43 -7.62
CA MET A 1 28.19 13.09 -7.60
C MET A 1 28.67 13.15 -6.17
N PRO A 2 29.53 12.22 -5.74
CA PRO A 2 30.09 12.25 -4.39
C PRO A 2 30.83 13.56 -4.13
N GLN A 3 30.78 14.05 -2.89
CA GLN A 3 31.43 15.33 -2.53
C GLN A 3 32.70 15.12 -1.70
N LEU A 4 32.64 14.23 -0.71
CA LEU A 4 33.70 13.90 0.24
C LEU A 4 33.83 12.38 0.39
N GLU A 5 33.72 11.65 -0.73
CA GLU A 5 33.70 10.20 -0.70
C GLU A 5 35.06 9.61 -0.34
N GLN A 6 35.03 8.70 0.64
CA GLN A 6 36.14 7.90 1.11
C GLN A 6 35.73 6.43 1.15
N VAL A 7 36.53 5.58 0.50
CA VAL A 7 36.36 4.12 0.54
C VAL A 7 37.34 3.56 1.57
N PRO A 8 36.92 3.16 2.79
CA PRO A 8 37.84 2.65 3.81
C PRO A 8 38.43 1.32 3.38
N ARG A 9 39.74 1.13 3.55
CA ARG A 9 40.49 -0.05 3.08
C ARG A 9 41.22 -0.75 4.21
N GLY A 10 41.59 -2.00 3.92
CA GLY A 10 42.44 -2.85 4.75
C GLY A 10 41.67 -3.33 5.97
N TYR A 11 40.80 -4.32 5.78
CA TYR A 11 39.98 -4.88 6.84
C TYR A 11 40.66 -6.07 7.50
N ASP A 12 40.67 -6.06 8.82
CA ASP A 12 41.06 -7.19 9.64
C ASP A 12 39.81 -7.88 10.18
N ALA A 13 39.82 -9.21 10.21
CA ALA A 13 38.72 -9.99 10.76
C ALA A 13 38.78 -10.02 12.28
N GLU A 14 37.68 -9.67 12.94
CA GLU A 14 37.54 -9.81 14.39
C GLU A 14 37.39 -11.30 14.78
N PRO A 15 37.72 -11.69 16.02
CA PRO A 15 37.66 -13.09 16.47
C PRO A 15 36.31 -13.77 16.24
N ALA A 16 35.20 -13.01 16.33
CA ALA A 16 33.85 -13.49 16.06
C ALA A 16 33.68 -14.07 14.65
N THR A 17 34.43 -13.58 13.66
CA THR A 17 34.43 -14.09 12.28
C THR A 17 34.96 -15.52 12.18
N SER A 18 35.89 -15.92 13.06
CA SER A 18 36.50 -17.26 13.03
C SER A 18 35.60 -18.38 13.57
N THR A 19 34.46 -18.02 14.17
CA THR A 19 33.54 -18.96 14.79
C THR A 19 32.72 -19.75 13.75
N SER A 20 32.09 -20.83 14.20
CA SER A 20 31.14 -21.64 13.40
C SER A 20 29.85 -20.91 13.05
N ASP A 21 29.66 -19.68 13.54
CA ASP A 21 28.44 -18.91 13.32
C ASP A 21 28.44 -18.29 11.92
N PRO A 22 27.26 -18.14 11.28
CA PRO A 22 27.11 -17.49 9.97
C PRO A 22 27.19 -15.95 10.10
N LEU A 23 28.32 -15.48 10.62
CA LEU A 23 28.64 -14.08 10.92
C LEU A 23 30.06 -13.75 10.41
N VAL A 24 30.19 -12.56 9.83
CA VAL A 24 31.46 -11.90 9.51
C VAL A 24 31.46 -10.54 10.18
N HIS A 25 32.49 -10.24 10.97
CA HIS A 25 32.76 -8.94 11.58
C HIS A 25 34.18 -8.52 11.23
N LEU A 26 34.28 -7.41 10.50
CA LEU A 26 35.54 -6.86 10.04
C LEU A 26 35.70 -5.44 10.55
N LYS A 27 36.95 -5.06 10.79
CA LYS A 27 37.32 -3.71 11.19
C LYS A 27 38.35 -3.13 10.25
N SER A 28 38.11 -1.93 9.74
CA SER A 28 39.06 -1.27 8.86
C SER A 28 40.25 -0.72 9.64
N ARG A 29 41.45 -0.88 9.10
CA ARG A 29 42.68 -0.23 9.60
C ARG A 29 42.64 1.28 9.42
N SER A 30 41.86 1.76 8.44
CA SER A 30 41.71 3.18 8.14
C SER A 30 40.35 3.69 8.64
N ASN A 31 40.37 4.75 9.46
CA ASN A 31 39.19 5.47 9.97
C ASN A 31 38.23 4.69 10.89
N ASN A 32 38.62 3.50 11.38
CA ASN A 32 37.86 2.71 12.36
C ASN A 32 36.41 2.42 11.93
N PHE A 33 36.20 1.92 10.71
CA PHE A 33 34.91 1.42 10.27
C PHE A 33 34.71 -0.03 10.70
N ASP A 34 33.55 -0.30 11.26
CA ASP A 34 33.05 -1.63 11.56
C ASP A 34 32.10 -2.08 10.45
N PHE A 35 32.37 -3.26 9.90
CA PHE A 35 31.51 -3.94 8.94
C PHE A 35 31.03 -5.26 9.54
N THR A 36 29.74 -5.52 9.51
CA THR A 36 29.18 -6.82 9.90
C THR A 36 28.27 -7.37 8.83
N PHE A 37 28.32 -8.68 8.59
CA PHE A 37 27.35 -9.40 7.78
C PHE A 37 26.94 -10.70 8.47
N GLU A 38 25.65 -10.86 8.74
CA GLU A 38 25.12 -11.99 9.52
C GLU A 38 23.85 -12.57 8.91
N ALA A 39 23.67 -13.88 9.05
CA ALA A 39 22.40 -14.53 8.77
C ALA A 39 21.48 -14.48 10.00
N LEU A 40 20.25 -14.01 9.81
CA LEU A 40 19.25 -13.89 10.88
C LEU A 40 18.20 -15.00 10.80
N LYS A 41 17.72 -15.30 9.59
CA LYS A 41 16.74 -16.37 9.29
C LYS A 41 17.06 -16.94 7.91
N PRO A 42 16.47 -18.10 7.49
CA PRO A 42 16.55 -18.55 6.10
C PRO A 42 16.21 -17.43 5.11
N GLY A 43 17.14 -17.12 4.20
CA GLY A 43 16.95 -16.06 3.20
C GLY A 43 16.98 -14.63 3.74
N LEU A 44 17.30 -14.40 5.02
CA LEU A 44 17.35 -13.06 5.61
C LEU A 44 18.71 -12.80 6.25
N PHE A 45 19.40 -11.80 5.72
CA PHE A 45 20.71 -11.37 6.18
C PHE A 45 20.68 -9.90 6.58
N ARG A 46 21.59 -9.51 7.46
CA ARG A 46 21.77 -8.13 7.90
C ARG A 46 23.21 -7.71 7.68
N THR A 47 23.39 -6.54 7.08
CA THR A 47 24.69 -5.88 6.92
C THR A 47 24.69 -4.56 7.68
N THR A 48 25.81 -4.24 8.35
CA THR A 48 26.05 -2.92 8.90
C THR A 48 27.39 -2.39 8.46
N PHE A 49 27.47 -1.08 8.25
CA PHE A 49 28.71 -0.37 7.93
C PHE A 49 28.70 0.98 8.66
N THR A 50 29.51 1.07 9.72
CA THR A 50 29.44 2.16 10.70
C THR A 50 30.83 2.60 11.14
N SER A 51 30.94 3.79 11.72
CA SER A 51 32.15 4.25 12.43
C SER A 51 31.76 5.22 13.55
N PRO A 52 32.69 5.64 14.42
CA PRO A 52 32.38 6.64 15.44
C PRO A 52 31.81 7.97 14.91
N LYS A 53 31.99 8.27 13.61
CA LYS A 53 31.42 9.44 12.93
C LYS A 53 30.15 9.14 12.14
N HIS A 54 29.84 7.86 11.90
CA HIS A 54 28.70 7.40 11.12
C HIS A 54 27.98 6.31 11.92
N THR A 55 27.36 6.72 13.02
CA THR A 55 26.59 5.83 13.90
C THR A 55 25.22 5.54 13.28
N LEU A 56 24.57 4.45 13.68
CA LEU A 56 23.19 4.19 13.31
C LEU A 56 22.26 5.08 14.15
N PRO A 57 21.19 5.65 13.56
CA PRO A 57 20.13 6.27 14.34
C PRO A 57 19.52 5.25 15.32
N PRO A 58 19.31 5.60 16.60
CA PRO A 58 18.75 4.67 17.58
C PRO A 58 17.32 4.21 17.23
N HIS A 59 16.52 5.12 16.67
CA HIS A 59 15.17 4.82 16.21
C HIS A 59 15.22 4.34 14.76
N ARG A 60 15.02 3.03 14.58
CA ARG A 60 14.98 2.36 13.28
C ARG A 60 13.54 2.19 12.82
N ALA A 61 13.31 2.24 11.51
CA ALA A 61 12.00 1.93 10.92
C ALA A 61 11.53 0.49 11.24
N THR A 62 12.45 -0.41 11.59
CA THR A 62 12.12 -1.71 12.20
C THR A 62 13.13 -2.12 13.28
N ARG A 63 12.69 -2.94 14.23
CA ARG A 63 13.56 -3.55 15.25
C ARG A 63 14.44 -4.62 14.59
N VAL A 64 15.66 -4.77 15.11
CA VAL A 64 16.53 -5.89 14.72
C VAL A 64 15.87 -7.20 15.15
N PRO A 65 15.52 -8.10 14.21
CA PRO A 65 14.85 -9.33 14.56
C PRO A 65 15.81 -10.27 15.27
N LYS A 66 15.29 -11.13 16.14
CA LYS A 66 16.10 -12.17 16.79
C LYS A 66 16.57 -13.20 15.75
N THR A 67 17.84 -13.57 15.83
CA THR A 67 18.39 -14.68 15.04
C THR A 67 17.66 -15.97 15.36
N THR A 68 17.11 -16.62 14.33
CA THR A 68 16.31 -17.85 14.46
C THR A 68 16.76 -18.86 13.41
N LEU A 69 17.82 -19.61 13.74
CA LEU A 69 18.46 -20.60 12.85
C LEU A 69 18.44 -22.03 13.40
N SER A 70 17.84 -22.27 14.56
CA SER A 70 17.92 -23.56 15.29
C SER A 70 17.40 -24.77 14.50
N ASN A 71 16.43 -24.55 13.60
CA ASN A 71 15.84 -25.59 12.74
C ASN A 71 16.26 -25.43 11.27
N THR A 72 17.29 -24.63 11.01
CA THR A 72 17.79 -24.34 9.67
C THR A 72 19.13 -25.05 9.47
N GLN A 73 19.30 -25.72 8.33
CA GLN A 73 20.61 -26.24 7.98
C GLN A 73 21.56 -25.08 7.71
N VAL A 74 22.56 -24.93 8.57
CA VAL A 74 23.65 -23.98 8.42
C VAL A 74 24.95 -24.77 8.28
N SER A 75 25.71 -24.50 7.23
CA SER A 75 27.02 -25.11 7.05
C SER A 75 28.05 -24.06 6.62
N ILE A 76 29.15 -23.97 7.36
CA ILE A 76 30.31 -23.17 6.96
C ILE A 76 31.03 -23.94 5.85
N LEU A 77 31.06 -23.38 4.64
CA LEU A 77 31.67 -24.00 3.48
C LEU A 77 33.17 -23.68 3.42
N GLN A 78 33.51 -22.44 3.74
CA GLN A 78 34.89 -21.96 3.84
C GLN A 78 34.95 -20.88 4.92
N SER A 79 35.95 -20.96 5.80
CA SER A 79 36.23 -19.88 6.76
C SER A 79 37.74 -19.82 6.94
N ASP A 80 38.39 -19.02 6.11
CA ASP A 80 39.84 -18.88 6.13
C ASP A 80 40.20 -17.39 6.21
N ILE A 81 40.58 -16.98 7.42
CA ILE A 81 41.01 -15.62 7.70
C ILE A 81 42.29 -15.27 6.92
N SER A 82 43.16 -16.26 6.64
CA SER A 82 44.41 -16.03 5.91
C SER A 82 44.15 -15.70 4.44
N SER A 83 43.16 -16.34 3.82
CA SER A 83 42.67 -16.00 2.47
C SER A 83 41.59 -14.92 2.47
N GLN A 84 41.26 -14.34 3.63
CA GLN A 84 40.35 -13.20 3.78
C GLN A 84 38.96 -13.44 3.16
N THR A 85 38.42 -14.65 3.37
CA THR A 85 37.11 -15.04 2.86
C THR A 85 36.36 -15.90 3.87
N LYS A 86 35.04 -15.70 3.94
CA LYS A 86 34.12 -16.60 4.65
C LYS A 86 32.90 -16.85 3.79
N GLU A 87 32.56 -18.13 3.64
CA GLU A 87 31.44 -18.63 2.87
C GLU A 87 30.64 -19.61 3.73
N PHE A 88 29.33 -19.39 3.79
CA PHE A 88 28.42 -20.23 4.53
C PHE A 88 27.09 -20.37 3.81
N LYS A 89 26.46 -21.52 3.99
CA LYS A 89 25.15 -21.83 3.42
C LYS A 89 24.11 -21.82 4.53
N VAL A 90 23.01 -21.11 4.29
CA VAL A 90 21.85 -21.02 5.20
C VAL A 90 20.61 -21.47 4.45
N ALA A 91 20.06 -22.61 4.84
CA ALA A 91 19.09 -23.35 4.04
C ALA A 91 19.63 -23.58 2.61
N ASP A 92 19.01 -22.94 1.62
CA ASP A 92 19.35 -23.07 0.21
C ASP A 92 20.28 -21.96 -0.30
N VAL A 93 20.48 -20.88 0.46
CA VAL A 93 21.24 -19.70 0.02
C VAL A 93 22.69 -19.82 0.46
N THR A 94 23.61 -19.69 -0.49
CA THR A 94 25.03 -19.55 -0.21
C THR A 94 25.37 -18.07 -0.11
N ALA A 95 25.92 -17.66 1.02
CA ALA A 95 26.41 -16.32 1.25
C ALA A 95 27.93 -16.35 1.40
N LYS A 96 28.61 -15.44 0.70
CA LYS A 96 30.06 -15.27 0.76
C LYS A 96 30.39 -13.81 1.05
N VAL A 97 31.33 -13.60 1.97
CA VAL A 97 32.00 -12.32 2.17
C VAL A 97 33.47 -12.50 1.83
N ASP A 98 33.93 -11.75 0.83
CA ASP A 98 35.33 -11.70 0.39
C ASP A 98 35.91 -10.34 0.73
N TRP A 99 37.01 -10.28 1.46
CA TRP A 99 37.72 -9.03 1.74
C TRP A 99 39.20 -9.05 1.34
N SER A 100 39.60 -10.03 0.52
CA SER A 100 40.97 -10.21 0.02
C SER A 100 41.49 -9.02 -0.80
N SER A 101 40.59 -8.27 -1.44
CA SER A 101 40.90 -7.03 -2.16
C SER A 101 41.15 -5.82 -1.25
N GLY A 102 40.98 -5.99 0.07
CA GLY A 102 41.05 -4.94 1.06
C GLY A 102 39.71 -4.22 1.31
N LEU A 103 38.60 -4.68 0.74
CA LEU A 103 37.23 -4.21 0.97
C LEU A 103 36.27 -5.40 1.12
N PRO A 104 35.27 -5.36 2.02
CA PRO A 104 34.25 -6.40 2.10
C PRO A 104 33.38 -6.39 0.85
N LEU A 105 33.15 -7.58 0.30
CA LEU A 105 32.27 -7.84 -0.84
C LEU A 105 31.31 -8.97 -0.47
N ILE A 106 30.03 -8.65 -0.37
CA ILE A 106 28.96 -9.64 -0.22
C ILE A 106 28.60 -10.20 -1.59
N SER A 107 28.42 -11.51 -1.67
CA SER A 107 27.70 -12.17 -2.77
C SER A 107 26.71 -13.19 -2.23
N LEU A 108 25.50 -13.21 -2.80
CA LEU A 108 24.44 -14.16 -2.46
C LEU A 108 24.08 -14.99 -3.68
N GLN A 109 24.14 -16.30 -3.54
CA GLN A 109 23.83 -17.25 -4.60
C GLN A 109 22.64 -18.13 -4.22
N VAL A 110 21.68 -18.21 -5.13
CA VAL A 110 20.48 -19.05 -5.04
C VAL A 110 20.73 -20.35 -5.82
N PRO A 111 20.18 -21.51 -5.42
CA PRO A 111 20.42 -22.77 -6.13
C PRO A 111 20.06 -22.69 -7.62
N GLY A 112 20.88 -23.32 -8.46
CA GLY A 112 20.65 -23.40 -9.90
C GLY A 112 21.10 -22.17 -10.70
N GLN A 113 21.59 -21.11 -10.05
CA GLN A 113 22.16 -19.94 -10.74
C GLN A 113 23.69 -20.08 -10.88
N SER A 114 24.21 -19.82 -12.09
CA SER A 114 25.66 -19.83 -12.38
C SER A 114 26.38 -18.55 -11.95
N VAL A 115 25.62 -17.47 -11.72
CA VAL A 115 26.10 -16.16 -11.24
C VAL A 115 25.33 -15.82 -9.96
N PRO A 116 25.94 -15.15 -8.97
CA PRO A 116 25.22 -14.71 -7.79
C PRO A 116 24.01 -13.82 -8.13
N ALA A 117 22.90 -14.01 -7.42
CA ALA A 117 21.71 -13.17 -7.53
C ALA A 117 21.97 -11.75 -7.03
N HIS A 118 22.91 -11.60 -6.09
CA HIS A 118 23.42 -10.32 -5.59
C HIS A 118 24.94 -10.36 -5.51
N SER A 119 25.59 -9.24 -5.81
CA SER A 119 27.00 -9.03 -5.54
C SER A 119 27.30 -7.56 -5.36
N ASP A 120 28.14 -7.23 -4.38
CA ASP A 120 28.65 -5.88 -4.19
C ASP A 120 29.59 -5.50 -5.35
N LEU A 121 29.74 -4.19 -5.59
CA LEU A 121 30.62 -3.68 -6.63
C LEU A 121 32.09 -3.81 -6.18
N PRO A 122 32.95 -4.55 -6.90
CA PRO A 122 34.35 -4.68 -6.54
C PRO A 122 35.06 -3.31 -6.47
N ASN A 123 36.00 -3.16 -5.53
CA ASN A 123 36.82 -1.96 -5.33
C ASN A 123 36.09 -0.69 -4.86
N ARG A 124 34.75 -0.71 -4.71
CA ARG A 124 33.96 0.46 -4.27
C ARG A 124 32.68 0.09 -3.50
N SER A 125 32.60 -1.10 -2.90
CA SER A 125 31.37 -1.63 -2.28
C SER A 125 30.77 -0.72 -1.21
N TYR A 126 31.57 -0.26 -0.24
CA TYR A 126 31.11 0.62 0.83
C TYR A 126 31.96 1.89 0.89
N ALA A 127 31.31 3.04 0.98
CA ALA A 127 31.98 4.33 1.09
C ALA A 127 31.28 5.21 2.13
N ALA A 128 32.05 6.09 2.78
CA ALA A 128 31.53 7.22 3.52
C ALA A 128 31.58 8.47 2.63
N ASP A 129 30.55 9.30 2.64
CA ASP A 129 30.51 10.54 1.86
C ASP A 129 29.93 11.66 2.74
N GLY A 130 30.81 12.54 3.22
CA GLY A 130 30.42 13.60 4.15
C GLY A 130 29.89 13.02 5.48
N PRO A 131 28.66 13.38 5.91
CA PRO A 131 28.03 12.81 7.11
C PRO A 131 27.31 11.47 6.87
N GLY A 132 27.26 11.01 5.62
CA GLY A 132 26.51 9.84 5.19
C GLY A 132 27.38 8.73 4.62
N ILE A 133 26.73 7.77 3.97
CA ILE A 133 27.36 6.57 3.43
C ILE A 133 26.79 6.19 2.06
N ALA A 134 27.48 5.30 1.37
CA ALA A 134 27.03 4.71 0.12
C ALA A 134 27.32 3.21 0.06
N HIS A 135 26.38 2.45 -0.49
CA HIS A 135 26.52 1.04 -0.80
C HIS A 135 26.37 0.80 -2.31
N TYR A 136 27.46 0.39 -2.95
CA TYR A 136 27.54 0.11 -4.38
C TYR A 136 27.42 -1.39 -4.65
N THR A 137 26.49 -1.75 -5.53
CA THR A 137 26.21 -3.15 -5.90
C THR A 137 26.19 -3.31 -7.42
N ARG A 138 26.45 -4.51 -7.91
CA ARG A 138 26.41 -4.78 -9.35
C ARG A 138 25.01 -4.59 -9.91
N TYR A 139 24.93 -4.12 -11.14
CA TYR A 139 23.68 -4.01 -11.88
C TYR A 139 23.44 -5.26 -12.74
N ASN A 140 22.33 -5.95 -12.48
CA ASN A 140 21.97 -7.16 -13.20
C ASN A 140 21.09 -6.81 -14.40
N HIS A 141 21.66 -6.86 -15.60
CA HIS A 141 20.93 -6.60 -16.84
C HIS A 141 19.78 -7.60 -17.05
N GLY A 142 18.67 -7.13 -17.61
CA GLY A 142 17.50 -7.98 -17.92
C GLY A 142 16.69 -8.43 -16.71
N SER A 143 16.98 -7.92 -15.51
CA SER A 143 16.19 -8.16 -14.31
C SER A 143 15.10 -7.09 -14.15
N LEU A 144 14.01 -7.42 -13.46
CA LEU A 144 12.98 -6.45 -13.08
C LEU A 144 13.38 -5.80 -11.74
N HIS A 145 13.52 -4.48 -11.72
CA HIS A 145 13.78 -3.73 -10.49
C HIS A 145 12.51 -3.02 -10.05
N LEU A 146 12.07 -3.20 -8.80
CA LEU A 146 10.85 -2.59 -8.27
C LEU A 146 10.96 -2.30 -6.77
N GLY A 147 9.96 -1.61 -6.22
CA GLY A 147 9.92 -1.20 -4.81
C GLY A 147 10.06 0.32 -4.69
N LEU A 148 10.87 0.77 -3.74
CA LEU A 148 11.10 2.16 -3.35
C LEU A 148 9.84 2.91 -2.88
N GLY A 149 8.79 2.17 -2.49
CA GLY A 149 7.49 2.71 -2.09
C GLY A 149 6.65 3.07 -3.31
N GLU A 150 6.18 4.32 -3.33
CA GLU A 150 5.55 4.92 -4.49
C GLU A 150 6.60 5.72 -5.26
N LYS A 151 6.78 5.37 -6.54
CA LYS A 151 7.64 6.08 -7.48
C LYS A 151 6.92 6.30 -8.79
N SER A 152 7.37 7.31 -9.53
CA SER A 152 6.84 7.60 -10.87
C SER A 152 6.89 6.35 -11.75
N ALA A 153 5.81 6.15 -12.51
CA ALA A 153 5.68 5.08 -13.46
C ALA A 153 6.80 5.13 -14.52
N PRO A 154 7.18 4.00 -15.12
CA PRO A 154 6.61 2.65 -14.96
C PRO A 154 7.12 1.92 -13.69
N MET A 155 6.56 0.72 -13.44
CA MET A 155 6.92 -0.16 -12.31
C MET A 155 8.39 -0.61 -12.35
N ASP A 156 8.95 -0.88 -13.55
CA ASP A 156 10.36 -1.21 -13.71
C ASP A 156 11.26 0.02 -13.49
N LEU A 157 11.99 0.01 -12.39
CA LEU A 157 12.89 1.06 -11.94
C LEU A 157 14.26 1.00 -12.62
N SER A 158 14.50 0.02 -13.49
CA SER A 158 15.77 -0.19 -14.19
C SER A 158 16.21 1.04 -15.01
N ASN A 159 17.48 1.39 -14.91
CA ASN A 159 18.14 2.53 -15.57
C ASN A 159 17.62 3.92 -15.15
N ARG A 160 17.06 4.04 -13.95
CA ARG A 160 16.51 5.30 -13.42
C ARG A 160 17.13 5.67 -12.07
N HIS A 161 17.02 6.96 -11.73
CA HIS A 161 17.51 7.55 -10.50
C HIS A 161 16.32 8.04 -9.65
N PHE A 162 16.35 7.79 -8.35
CA PHE A 162 15.25 8.08 -7.42
C PHE A 162 15.75 8.70 -6.12
N ILE A 163 15.15 9.82 -5.73
CA ILE A 163 15.37 10.48 -4.46
C ILE A 163 14.59 9.73 -3.38
N LEU A 164 15.26 9.33 -2.30
CA LEU A 164 14.65 8.76 -1.11
C LEU A 164 14.37 9.89 -0.12
N SER A 165 13.26 10.58 -0.39
CA SER A 165 12.64 11.60 0.45
C SER A 165 11.15 11.60 0.13
N ALA A 166 10.37 12.17 1.03
CA ALA A 166 8.99 12.56 0.74
C ALA A 166 8.93 14.07 0.44
N THR A 167 8.01 14.50 -0.43
CA THR A 167 7.66 15.90 -0.63
C THR A 167 6.19 16.03 -1.02
N ASP A 168 5.62 17.20 -0.76
CA ASP A 168 4.36 17.61 -1.37
C ASP A 168 4.59 17.88 -2.86
N CYS A 169 4.15 16.96 -3.72
CA CYS A 169 4.23 17.08 -5.17
C CYS A 169 2.84 17.29 -5.79
N PHE A 170 2.10 18.25 -5.23
CA PHE A 170 0.80 18.70 -5.75
C PHE A 170 0.76 18.77 -7.29
N GLY A 171 -0.15 18.02 -7.92
CA GLY A 171 -0.28 18.00 -9.38
C GLY A 171 0.89 17.33 -10.11
N TYR A 172 1.43 16.25 -9.56
CA TYR A 172 2.60 15.56 -10.13
C TYR A 172 2.35 14.97 -11.53
N ASP A 173 3.41 14.94 -12.34
CA ASP A 173 3.49 14.15 -13.57
C ASP A 173 3.83 12.71 -13.20
N THR A 174 2.93 11.77 -13.53
CA THR A 174 3.04 10.38 -13.07
C THR A 174 4.27 9.63 -13.60
N HIS A 175 4.91 10.11 -14.67
CA HIS A 175 6.09 9.46 -15.28
C HIS A 175 7.39 10.20 -14.98
N ARG A 176 7.32 11.49 -14.61
CA ARG A 176 8.51 12.35 -14.51
C ARG A 176 8.81 12.89 -13.13
N THR A 177 7.80 13.03 -12.27
CA THR A 177 8.00 13.62 -10.95
C THR A 177 8.63 12.62 -9.98
N ASP A 178 9.73 13.03 -9.33
CA ASP A 178 10.35 12.37 -8.17
C ASP A 178 11.18 13.43 -7.42
N PRO A 179 11.19 13.46 -6.06
CA PRO A 179 10.50 12.56 -5.15
C PRO A 179 8.97 12.74 -5.15
N MET A 180 8.28 11.74 -4.62
CA MET A 180 6.83 11.75 -4.39
C MET A 180 6.53 11.77 -2.89
N TYR A 181 5.37 11.29 -2.46
CA TYR A 181 4.90 11.46 -1.08
C TYR A 181 5.48 10.45 -0.08
N LYS A 182 6.05 9.32 -0.51
CA LYS A 182 6.49 8.24 0.42
C LYS A 182 8.01 8.02 0.41
N HIS A 183 8.51 7.60 1.58
CA HIS A 183 9.91 7.24 1.84
C HIS A 183 9.99 5.77 2.26
N ILE A 184 10.23 4.87 1.30
CA ILE A 184 10.44 3.44 1.57
C ILE A 184 11.73 3.01 0.87
N PRO A 185 12.85 2.84 1.57
CA PRO A 185 14.13 2.44 0.95
C PRO A 185 14.23 0.91 0.81
N LEU A 186 13.28 0.28 0.10
CA LEU A 186 13.28 -1.15 -0.24
C LEU A 186 13.45 -1.32 -1.76
N LEU A 187 14.57 -1.84 -2.23
CA LEU A 187 14.77 -2.15 -3.65
C LEU A 187 14.77 -3.66 -3.87
N ILE A 188 13.89 -4.16 -4.73
CA ILE A 188 13.77 -5.57 -5.12
C ILE A 188 14.37 -5.74 -6.52
N ASN A 189 15.24 -6.72 -6.68
CA ASN A 189 15.72 -7.23 -7.95
C ASN A 189 15.14 -8.62 -8.20
N ALA A 190 14.33 -8.78 -9.23
CA ALA A 190 13.62 -10.01 -9.54
C ALA A 190 14.03 -10.59 -10.90
N THR A 191 14.26 -11.90 -10.94
CA THR A 191 14.55 -12.69 -12.15
C THR A 191 13.68 -13.95 -12.16
N PRO A 192 13.60 -14.68 -13.28
CA PRO A 192 12.89 -15.96 -13.32
C PRO A 192 13.48 -17.02 -12.37
N GLN A 193 14.71 -16.84 -11.90
CA GLN A 193 15.42 -17.80 -11.03
C GLN A 193 15.42 -17.39 -9.55
N GLY A 194 14.88 -16.22 -9.20
CA GLY A 194 14.83 -15.76 -7.81
C GLY A 194 14.82 -14.24 -7.67
N CYS A 195 14.62 -13.79 -6.44
CA CYS A 195 14.52 -12.39 -6.07
C CYS A 195 15.50 -12.06 -4.92
N VAL A 196 16.13 -10.89 -4.99
CA VAL A 196 16.88 -10.31 -3.87
C VAL A 196 16.39 -8.90 -3.61
N ALA A 197 15.99 -8.61 -2.38
CA ALA A 197 15.66 -7.27 -1.94
C ALA A 197 16.69 -6.72 -0.94
N ILE A 198 16.89 -5.42 -0.96
CA ILE A 198 17.74 -4.68 -0.04
C ILE A 198 16.88 -3.60 0.61
N PHE A 199 16.83 -3.59 1.94
CA PHE A 199 16.02 -2.65 2.72
C PHE A 199 16.87 -1.92 3.76
N SER A 200 16.90 -0.58 3.70
CA SER A 200 17.50 0.25 4.74
C SER A 200 16.49 0.62 5.83
N THR A 201 16.90 0.61 7.09
CA THR A 201 16.02 1.02 8.21
C THR A 201 16.02 2.52 8.50
N SER A 202 16.83 3.27 7.75
CA SER A 202 17.04 4.70 8.00
C SER A 202 15.83 5.53 7.60
N HIS A 203 15.52 6.53 8.42
CA HIS A 203 14.57 7.60 8.08
C HIS A 203 15.25 8.80 7.39
N ALA A 204 16.58 8.74 7.24
CA ALA A 204 17.35 9.80 6.62
C ALA A 204 17.03 9.90 5.12
N ARG A 205 17.29 11.09 4.58
CA ARG A 205 17.24 11.32 3.14
C ARG A 205 18.35 10.56 2.43
N GLY A 206 18.18 10.38 1.13
CA GLY A 206 19.19 9.79 0.28
C GLY A 206 18.67 9.63 -1.14
N PHE A 207 19.27 8.69 -1.87
CA PHE A 207 18.81 8.32 -3.20
C PHE A 207 19.28 6.93 -3.60
N TYR A 208 18.60 6.36 -4.60
CA TYR A 208 19.02 5.18 -5.33
C TYR A 208 19.27 5.53 -6.79
N SER A 209 20.43 5.14 -7.32
CA SER A 209 20.63 5.01 -8.76
C SER A 209 20.54 3.53 -9.11
N VAL A 210 19.60 3.17 -9.98
CA VAL A 210 19.34 1.77 -10.37
C VAL A 210 19.88 1.56 -11.78
N GLY A 211 21.20 1.46 -11.93
CA GLY A 211 21.84 1.30 -13.24
C GLY A 211 21.82 2.56 -14.12
N SER A 212 21.30 3.71 -13.63
CA SER A 212 21.35 5.00 -14.33
C SER A 212 22.74 5.63 -14.30
N GLU A 213 23.50 5.43 -13.22
CA GLU A 213 24.91 5.82 -13.16
C GLU A 213 25.78 4.75 -13.84
N MET A 214 26.83 5.22 -14.52
CA MET A 214 27.85 4.35 -15.09
C MET A 214 29.21 5.01 -15.03
N ASP A 215 30.24 4.18 -15.00
CA ASP A 215 31.64 4.61 -15.05
C ASP A 215 32.43 3.70 -16.00
N GLY A 216 33.48 4.23 -16.65
CA GLY A 216 34.27 3.46 -17.61
C GLY A 216 35.03 2.29 -17.00
N MET A 217 35.35 2.34 -15.70
CA MET A 217 36.04 1.29 -14.97
C MET A 217 35.07 0.20 -14.45
N TRP A 218 33.85 0.60 -14.09
CA TRP A 218 32.90 -0.26 -13.36
C TRP A 218 31.65 -0.65 -14.17
N GLY A 219 31.43 -0.05 -15.33
CA GLY A 219 30.20 -0.17 -16.09
C GLY A 219 29.01 0.45 -15.35
N ARG A 220 27.81 -0.10 -15.57
CA ARG A 220 26.60 0.27 -14.82
C ARG A 220 26.59 -0.43 -13.47
N PHE A 221 26.13 0.28 -12.45
CA PHE A 221 25.98 -0.23 -11.08
C PHE A 221 24.69 0.28 -10.45
N LYS A 222 24.29 -0.36 -9.36
CA LYS A 222 23.29 0.21 -8.45
C LYS A 222 24.03 0.85 -7.29
N VAL A 223 23.51 1.96 -6.78
CA VAL A 223 24.06 2.59 -5.59
C VAL A 223 22.95 3.18 -4.74
N TYR A 224 22.95 2.81 -3.47
CA TYR A 224 22.22 3.50 -2.40
C TYR A 224 23.16 4.53 -1.81
N ARG A 225 22.74 5.80 -1.72
CA ARG A 225 23.44 6.82 -0.94
C ARG A 225 22.50 7.35 0.12
N GLN A 226 22.92 7.29 1.37
CA GLN A 226 22.21 7.83 2.52
C GLN A 226 22.95 9.09 2.97
N ASP A 227 22.22 10.20 3.11
CA ASP A 227 22.84 11.51 3.33
C ASP A 227 23.47 11.63 4.73
N TYR A 228 23.01 10.84 5.72
CA TYR A 228 23.44 10.93 7.12
C TYR A 228 23.53 9.57 7.80
N GLY A 229 24.47 9.42 8.74
CA GLY A 229 24.59 8.25 9.61
C GLY A 229 25.24 7.04 8.94
N GLY A 230 25.33 5.95 9.69
CA GLY A 230 25.84 4.66 9.21
C GLY A 230 24.79 3.86 8.43
N LEU A 231 25.24 2.77 7.81
CA LEU A 231 24.40 1.86 7.03
C LEU A 231 23.92 0.70 7.91
N GLU A 232 22.62 0.43 7.86
CA GLU A 232 22.04 -0.84 8.24
C GLU A 232 21.08 -1.27 7.14
N GLU A 233 21.37 -2.41 6.51
CA GLU A 233 20.52 -2.98 5.47
C GLU A 233 20.19 -4.45 5.76
N TYR A 234 18.98 -4.83 5.35
CA TYR A 234 18.53 -6.22 5.32
C TYR A 234 18.53 -6.70 3.87
N LEU A 235 19.22 -7.81 3.63
CA LEU A 235 19.21 -8.50 2.34
C LEU A 235 18.25 -9.69 2.45
N ILE A 236 17.22 -9.68 1.63
CA ILE A 236 16.13 -10.67 1.62
C ILE A 236 16.22 -11.46 0.32
N VAL A 237 16.34 -12.78 0.42
CA VAL A 237 16.46 -13.70 -0.72
C VAL A 237 15.25 -14.62 -0.75
N GLY A 238 14.53 -14.64 -1.87
CA GLY A 238 13.38 -15.50 -2.08
C GLY A 238 13.34 -16.09 -3.49
N LYS A 239 12.54 -17.13 -3.69
CA LYS A 239 12.34 -17.77 -5.01
C LYS A 239 11.43 -16.95 -5.92
N CYS A 240 10.55 -16.12 -5.35
CA CYS A 240 9.60 -15.26 -6.05
C CYS A 240 9.31 -13.99 -5.24
N LEU A 241 8.56 -13.06 -5.82
CA LEU A 241 8.16 -11.80 -5.18
C LEU A 241 7.32 -12.02 -3.92
N GLU A 242 6.50 -13.08 -3.88
CA GLU A 242 5.70 -13.43 -2.71
C GLU A 242 6.56 -13.67 -1.47
N GLN A 243 7.59 -14.50 -1.60
CA GLN A 243 8.48 -14.86 -0.48
C GLN A 243 9.26 -13.64 0.04
N VAL A 244 9.74 -12.79 -0.88
CA VAL A 244 10.43 -11.54 -0.51
C VAL A 244 9.48 -10.58 0.21
N THR A 245 8.26 -10.38 -0.32
CA THR A 245 7.26 -9.49 0.28
C THR A 245 6.85 -9.97 1.67
N ARG A 246 6.63 -11.27 1.85
CA ARG A 246 6.32 -11.87 3.15
C ARG A 246 7.46 -11.74 4.16
N THR A 247 8.71 -11.98 3.73
CA THR A 247 9.87 -11.81 4.60
C THR A 247 10.09 -10.34 4.97
N TYR A 248 9.78 -9.41 4.06
CA TYR A 248 9.76 -7.99 4.36
C TYR A 248 8.68 -7.63 5.40
N ALA A 249 7.48 -8.20 5.30
CA ALA A 249 6.44 -8.05 6.33
C ALA A 249 6.85 -8.63 7.69
N ASP A 250 7.55 -9.77 7.71
CA ASP A 250 8.12 -10.34 8.95
C ASP A 250 9.14 -9.39 9.62
N LEU A 251 9.76 -8.50 8.85
CA LEU A 251 10.64 -7.46 9.36
C LEU A 251 9.84 -6.27 9.87
N VAL A 252 8.99 -5.66 9.05
CA VAL A 252 8.47 -4.31 9.33
C VAL A 252 7.07 -4.28 9.94
N GLY A 253 6.33 -5.40 9.85
CA GLY A 253 4.93 -5.54 10.23
C GLY A 253 4.05 -5.90 9.03
N TYR A 254 2.99 -6.67 9.27
CA TYR A 254 2.02 -7.03 8.25
C TYR A 254 1.04 -5.88 7.98
N PRO A 255 0.48 -5.76 6.75
CA PRO A 255 -0.51 -4.73 6.42
C PRO A 255 -1.67 -4.69 7.42
N MET A 256 -2.05 -3.51 7.89
CA MET A 256 -3.18 -3.39 8.82
C MET A 256 -4.52 -3.47 8.09
N LEU A 257 -5.55 -3.93 8.82
CA LEU A 257 -6.91 -3.98 8.32
C LEU A 257 -7.61 -2.62 8.44
N VAL A 258 -8.37 -2.25 7.41
CA VAL A 258 -9.33 -1.13 7.45
C VAL A 258 -10.75 -1.65 7.72
N PRO A 259 -11.64 -0.85 8.34
CA PRO A 259 -13.07 -1.15 8.46
C PRO A 259 -13.71 -1.59 7.15
N ARG A 260 -14.65 -2.55 7.20
CA ARG A 260 -15.26 -3.12 5.98
C ARG A 260 -15.94 -2.06 5.12
N TRP A 261 -16.53 -1.04 5.76
CA TRP A 261 -17.15 0.10 5.07
C TRP A 261 -16.16 0.88 4.18
N ALA A 262 -14.85 0.87 4.49
CA ALA A 262 -13.83 1.59 3.73
C ALA A 262 -13.60 1.03 2.31
N PHE A 263 -14.09 -0.19 2.05
CA PHE A 263 -14.09 -0.77 0.71
C PHE A 263 -15.25 -0.26 -0.15
N GLY A 264 -16.22 0.48 0.38
CA GLY A 264 -17.26 1.10 -0.43
C GLY A 264 -16.77 2.30 -1.23
N TYR A 265 -17.71 3.08 -1.77
CA TYR A 265 -17.41 4.36 -2.39
C TYR A 265 -17.11 5.42 -1.32
N LEU A 266 -15.91 5.99 -1.38
CA LEU A 266 -15.49 7.13 -0.56
C LEU A 266 -15.59 8.41 -1.39
N ALA A 267 -16.58 9.24 -1.09
CA ALA A 267 -16.72 10.55 -1.70
C ALA A 267 -15.73 11.56 -1.09
N GLY A 268 -15.49 12.65 -1.79
CA GLY A 268 -14.63 13.74 -1.35
C GLY A 268 -14.86 14.98 -2.20
N GLY A 269 -13.95 15.95 -2.07
CA GLY A 269 -14.03 17.21 -2.79
C GLY A 269 -13.86 18.41 -1.86
N MET A 270 -12.75 19.14 -2.03
CA MET A 270 -12.39 20.24 -1.13
C MET A 270 -13.45 21.34 -1.06
N LYS A 271 -14.11 21.64 -2.19
CA LYS A 271 -15.17 22.65 -2.30
C LYS A 271 -16.25 22.47 -1.24
N TYR A 272 -16.74 21.24 -1.04
CA TYR A 272 -17.86 20.95 -0.15
C TYR A 272 -17.62 21.42 1.28
N SER A 273 -16.39 21.24 1.78
CA SER A 273 -16.01 21.65 3.13
C SER A 273 -15.62 23.13 3.22
N MET A 274 -15.50 23.82 2.07
CA MET A 274 -15.04 25.21 1.95
C MET A 274 -16.16 26.23 1.74
N LEU A 275 -17.40 25.79 1.52
CA LEU A 275 -18.52 26.69 1.23
C LEU A 275 -18.97 27.46 2.48
N ASP A 276 -19.05 28.78 2.34
CA ASP A 276 -19.64 29.67 3.34
C ASP A 276 -21.16 29.84 3.10
N GLU A 277 -21.61 29.91 1.84
CA GLU A 277 -23.03 29.99 1.46
C GLU A 277 -23.33 29.14 0.19
N PRO A 278 -24.27 28.17 0.24
CA PRO A 278 -24.84 27.62 1.47
C PRO A 278 -23.72 27.09 2.37
N ARG A 279 -23.96 27.00 3.68
CA ARG A 279 -22.95 26.48 4.61
C ARG A 279 -22.49 25.09 4.16
N ALA A 280 -21.21 24.79 4.36
CA ALA A 280 -20.64 23.49 4.04
C ALA A 280 -21.47 22.30 4.57
N SER A 281 -21.94 22.37 5.82
CA SER A 281 -22.82 21.36 6.40
C SER A 281 -24.13 21.17 5.62
N ASP A 282 -24.78 22.25 5.17
CA ASP A 282 -26.00 22.21 4.36
C ASP A 282 -25.74 21.64 2.96
N ALA A 283 -24.65 22.09 2.31
CA ALA A 283 -24.25 21.58 0.99
C ALA A 283 -23.94 20.07 1.01
N LEU A 284 -23.32 19.61 2.09
CA LEU A 284 -23.03 18.20 2.33
C LEU A 284 -24.32 17.39 2.57
N MET A 285 -25.32 17.95 3.25
CA MET A 285 -26.64 17.30 3.35
C MET A 285 -27.38 17.24 2.00
N GLU A 286 -27.22 18.25 1.14
CA GLU A 286 -27.72 18.21 -0.23
C GLU A 286 -27.00 17.13 -1.06
N PHE A 287 -25.69 17.00 -0.92
CA PHE A 287 -24.92 15.92 -1.53
C PHE A 287 -25.46 14.53 -1.12
N ALA A 288 -25.73 14.31 0.17
CA ALA A 288 -26.35 13.08 0.66
C ALA A 288 -27.76 12.85 0.06
N ALA A 289 -28.54 13.90 -0.18
CA ALA A 289 -29.83 13.79 -0.87
C ALA A 289 -29.66 13.42 -2.35
N LYS A 290 -28.63 13.93 -3.03
CA LYS A 290 -28.30 13.60 -4.43
C LYS A 290 -27.88 12.14 -4.59
N LEU A 291 -27.10 11.59 -3.66
CA LEU A 291 -26.78 10.15 -3.63
C LEU A 291 -28.05 9.30 -3.68
N LYS A 292 -29.05 9.62 -2.84
CA LYS A 292 -30.35 8.93 -2.85
C LYS A 292 -31.12 9.15 -4.15
N LYS A 293 -31.17 10.38 -4.66
CA LYS A 293 -31.84 10.72 -5.93
C LYS A 293 -31.28 9.93 -7.11
N HIS A 294 -29.96 9.75 -7.15
CA HIS A 294 -29.26 9.06 -8.22
C HIS A 294 -29.06 7.57 -7.95
N ASP A 295 -29.52 7.05 -6.80
CA ASP A 295 -29.40 5.63 -6.42
C ASP A 295 -27.93 5.15 -6.41
N ILE A 296 -27.05 5.99 -5.84
CA ILE A 296 -25.61 5.74 -5.73
C ILE A 296 -25.25 5.51 -4.25
N PRO A 297 -24.80 4.31 -3.86
CA PRO A 297 -24.37 4.05 -2.48
C PRO A 297 -23.01 4.69 -2.17
N CYS A 298 -22.85 5.28 -0.98
CA CYS A 298 -21.62 5.95 -0.52
C CYS A 298 -21.33 5.67 0.96
N SER A 299 -20.23 4.97 1.27
CA SER A 299 -19.90 4.54 2.63
C SER A 299 -19.24 5.65 3.46
N GLY A 300 -18.57 6.61 2.83
CA GLY A 300 -17.85 7.64 3.56
C GLY A 300 -17.57 8.89 2.75
N PHE A 301 -17.27 9.98 3.46
CA PHE A 301 -16.94 11.28 2.89
C PHE A 301 -15.64 11.81 3.48
N GLN A 302 -14.69 12.13 2.61
CA GLN A 302 -13.43 12.78 2.93
C GLN A 302 -13.65 14.27 3.16
N MET A 303 -13.77 14.63 4.44
CA MET A 303 -13.88 16.00 4.89
C MET A 303 -12.48 16.64 4.80
N SER A 304 -12.14 17.11 3.60
CA SER A 304 -10.92 17.89 3.33
C SER A 304 -10.80 19.06 4.31
N SER A 305 -9.63 19.68 4.40
CA SER A 305 -9.32 20.73 5.40
C SER A 305 -10.21 22.00 5.45
N GLY A 306 -11.28 22.10 4.66
CA GLY A 306 -12.18 23.25 4.68
C GLY A 306 -12.97 23.43 6.00
N TYR A 307 -13.26 22.33 6.71
CA TYR A 307 -13.91 22.38 8.03
C TYR A 307 -13.03 23.03 9.10
N THR A 308 -11.72 23.09 8.85
CA THR A 308 -10.71 23.58 9.78
C THR A 308 -10.19 24.99 9.42
N VAL A 309 -10.80 25.65 8.44
CA VAL A 309 -10.44 27.02 8.04
C VAL A 309 -10.94 28.03 9.08
N ALA A 310 -10.09 28.98 9.47
CA ALA A 310 -10.43 30.03 10.42
C ALA A 310 -11.74 30.76 10.06
N GLU A 311 -12.53 31.12 11.07
CA GLU A 311 -13.77 31.88 10.88
C GLU A 311 -13.49 33.35 10.57
N THR A 312 -12.40 33.89 11.10
CA THR A 312 -11.96 35.27 10.89
C THR A 312 -10.72 35.33 10.02
N GLU A 313 -10.48 36.48 9.40
CA GLU A 313 -9.23 36.71 8.67
C GLU A 313 -7.99 36.63 9.59
N PRO A 314 -6.87 36.08 9.12
CA PRO A 314 -6.70 35.46 7.80
C PRO A 314 -7.35 34.07 7.73
N LYS A 315 -8.08 33.78 6.64
CA LYS A 315 -8.82 32.51 6.37
C LYS A 315 -7.91 31.29 6.11
N THR A 316 -7.05 30.97 7.07
CA THR A 316 -6.08 29.87 6.98
C THR A 316 -6.59 28.58 7.61
N ARG A 317 -5.97 27.46 7.26
CA ARG A 317 -6.23 26.12 7.80
C ARG A 317 -5.59 25.95 9.17
N ASN A 318 -6.43 25.82 10.19
CA ASN A 318 -6.03 25.69 11.59
C ASN A 318 -6.46 24.32 12.13
N VAL A 319 -5.58 23.32 12.08
CA VAL A 319 -5.88 21.93 12.49
C VAL A 319 -6.53 21.86 13.88
N PHE A 320 -7.48 20.94 14.07
CA PHE A 320 -8.29 20.80 15.30
C PHE A 320 -9.16 22.01 15.67
N THR A 321 -9.38 22.96 14.75
CA THR A 321 -10.25 24.13 14.97
C THR A 321 -11.44 24.09 14.03
N TRP A 322 -12.62 23.74 14.52
CA TRP A 322 -13.85 23.74 13.72
C TRP A 322 -14.27 25.16 13.31
N ASN A 323 -14.57 25.36 12.02
CA ASN A 323 -15.24 26.55 11.53
C ASN A 323 -16.73 26.51 11.90
N LYS A 324 -17.14 27.31 12.89
CA LYS A 324 -18.52 27.32 13.42
C LYS A 324 -19.54 28.04 12.53
N HIS A 325 -19.10 28.84 11.55
CA HIS A 325 -20.03 29.34 10.52
C HIS A 325 -20.44 28.21 9.56
N ARG A 326 -19.45 27.45 9.05
CA ARG A 326 -19.65 26.35 8.09
C ARG A 326 -20.28 25.11 8.74
N PHE A 327 -19.90 24.83 9.99
CA PHE A 327 -20.37 23.72 10.81
C PHE A 327 -20.80 24.22 12.21
N PRO A 328 -21.99 24.84 12.34
CA PRO A 328 -22.46 25.41 13.62
C PRO A 328 -22.57 24.39 14.75
N ASP A 329 -23.02 23.17 14.41
CA ASP A 329 -23.11 22.03 15.31
C ASP A 329 -22.40 20.81 14.69
N PRO A 330 -21.07 20.66 14.93
CA PRO A 330 -20.30 19.54 14.38
C PRO A 330 -20.85 18.17 14.78
N GLN A 331 -21.27 17.99 16.03
CA GLN A 331 -21.82 16.71 16.50
C GLN A 331 -23.14 16.42 15.78
N GLY A 332 -24.07 17.38 15.74
CA GLY A 332 -25.34 17.21 15.05
C GLY A 332 -25.17 16.93 13.55
N PHE A 333 -24.17 17.54 12.90
CA PHE A 333 -23.82 17.25 11.51
C PHE A 333 -23.30 15.82 11.34
N ILE A 334 -22.36 15.37 12.18
CA ILE A 334 -21.81 14.01 12.15
C ILE A 334 -22.94 12.98 12.33
N ASP A 335 -23.77 13.16 13.35
CA ASP A 335 -24.91 12.28 13.62
C ASP A 335 -25.90 12.24 12.44
N ALA A 336 -26.14 13.38 11.78
CA ALA A 336 -27.00 13.46 10.61
C ALA A 336 -26.41 12.73 9.40
N PHE A 337 -25.09 12.79 9.19
CA PHE A 337 -24.38 12.07 8.14
C PHE A 337 -24.36 10.56 8.39
N HIS A 338 -24.13 10.14 9.64
CA HIS A 338 -24.22 8.74 10.05
C HIS A 338 -25.62 8.16 9.84
N LYS A 339 -26.70 8.94 10.06
CA LYS A 339 -28.09 8.55 9.71
C LYS A 339 -28.32 8.40 8.20
N LYS A 340 -27.42 8.88 7.35
CA LYS A 340 -27.41 8.64 5.90
C LYS A 340 -26.50 7.47 5.48
N GLY A 341 -25.85 6.81 6.44
CA GLY A 341 -24.90 5.72 6.19
C GLY A 341 -23.51 6.23 5.78
N ILE A 342 -23.22 7.52 5.93
CA ILE A 342 -21.98 8.12 5.44
C ILE A 342 -21.05 8.40 6.62
N ARG A 343 -19.93 7.68 6.67
CA ARG A 343 -18.83 7.87 7.63
C ARG A 343 -18.00 9.11 7.28
N LEU A 344 -17.37 9.75 8.25
CA LEU A 344 -16.56 10.96 8.05
C LEU A 344 -15.08 10.70 8.27
N ILE A 345 -14.28 11.16 7.30
CA ILE A 345 -12.82 11.04 7.28
C ILE A 345 -12.25 12.45 7.41
N ALA A 346 -11.70 12.80 8.57
CA ALA A 346 -11.28 14.18 8.87
C ALA A 346 -9.81 14.42 8.54
N ASN A 347 -9.57 15.39 7.65
CA ASN A 347 -8.22 15.84 7.29
C ASN A 347 -7.54 16.58 8.46
N VAL A 348 -6.32 16.19 8.82
CA VAL A 348 -5.48 16.80 9.86
C VAL A 348 -4.04 16.95 9.36
N LYS A 349 -3.34 18.02 9.76
CA LYS A 349 -2.00 18.35 9.25
C LYS A 349 -1.00 18.59 10.36
N PRO A 350 0.26 18.12 10.25
CA PRO A 350 1.24 18.10 11.35
C PRO A 350 1.94 19.45 11.56
N TYR A 351 1.23 20.55 11.34
CA TYR A 351 1.78 21.89 11.49
C TYR A 351 0.73 22.90 11.91
N VAL A 352 1.21 23.98 12.51
CA VAL A 352 0.38 25.01 13.13
C VAL A 352 0.85 26.36 12.61
N LEU A 353 -0.03 27.08 11.92
CA LEU A 353 0.23 28.43 11.41
C LEU A 353 0.29 29.44 12.55
N SER A 354 1.01 30.55 12.35
CA SER A 354 1.25 31.55 13.39
C SER A 354 -0.01 32.24 13.93
N ASN A 355 -1.10 32.26 13.15
CA ASN A 355 -2.40 32.78 13.54
C ASN A 355 -3.32 31.73 14.20
N HIS A 356 -2.87 30.49 14.34
CA HIS A 356 -3.63 29.46 15.03
C HIS A 356 -3.77 29.80 16.53
N PRO A 357 -4.94 29.62 17.17
CA PRO A 357 -5.17 29.98 18.57
C PRO A 357 -4.14 29.38 19.56
N GLU A 358 -3.74 28.12 19.35
CA GLU A 358 -2.74 27.43 20.20
C GLU A 358 -1.28 27.71 19.83
N TYR A 359 -0.96 28.49 18.78
CA TYR A 359 0.41 28.62 18.27
C TYR A 359 1.41 29.11 19.33
N THR A 360 1.09 30.20 20.04
CA THR A 360 1.97 30.78 21.06
C THR A 360 2.26 29.80 22.19
N LYS A 361 1.24 29.04 22.62
CA LYS A 361 1.36 28.05 23.68
C LYS A 361 2.22 26.86 23.26
N LEU A 362 2.02 26.35 22.04
CA LEU A 362 2.81 25.26 21.47
C LEU A 362 4.27 25.64 21.25
N LYS A 363 4.51 26.87 20.76
CA LYS A 363 5.85 27.44 20.64
C LYS A 363 6.54 27.50 22.01
N ALA A 364 5.85 28.03 23.02
CA ALA A 364 6.39 28.14 24.39
C ALA A 364 6.63 26.79 25.08
N SER A 365 5.87 25.75 24.72
CA SER A 365 6.03 24.40 25.29
C SER A 365 7.08 23.54 24.59
N GLY A 366 7.77 24.05 23.56
CA GLY A 366 8.73 23.28 22.78
C GLY A 366 8.09 22.17 21.93
N ALA A 367 6.87 22.40 21.41
CA ALA A 367 6.17 21.43 20.57
C ALA A 367 6.64 21.40 19.11
N PHE A 368 7.42 22.39 18.68
CA PHE A 368 7.98 22.49 17.33
C PHE A 368 9.47 22.16 17.31
N PHE A 369 10.01 21.84 16.13
CA PHE A 369 11.45 21.70 15.94
C PHE A 369 12.20 22.95 16.43
N THR A 370 13.46 22.79 16.81
CA THR A 370 14.34 23.92 17.16
C THR A 370 15.22 24.27 15.97
N ASP A 371 15.30 25.55 15.61
CA ASP A 371 16.19 26.02 14.57
C ASP A 371 17.63 26.04 15.11
N SER A 372 18.55 25.36 14.42
CA SER A 372 19.92 25.17 14.89
C SER A 372 20.78 26.43 14.87
N LEU A 373 20.39 27.46 14.11
CA LEU A 373 21.13 28.71 14.00
C LEU A 373 20.71 29.71 15.06
N THR A 374 19.40 29.77 15.33
CA THR A 374 18.81 30.74 16.26
C THR A 374 18.56 30.17 17.65
N LEU A 375 18.56 28.84 17.80
CA LEU A 375 18.30 28.09 19.03
C LEU A 375 16.92 28.37 19.66
N VAL A 376 15.96 28.80 18.84
CA VAL A 376 14.55 28.97 19.22
C VAL A 376 13.66 28.07 18.34
N SER A 377 12.36 28.01 18.64
CA SER A 377 11.42 27.23 17.82
C SER A 377 11.51 27.64 16.34
N ALA A 378 11.66 26.63 15.49
CA ALA A 378 11.80 26.77 14.06
C ALA A 378 10.50 27.24 13.42
N GLU A 379 10.65 28.05 12.38
CA GLU A 379 9.54 28.56 11.58
C GLU A 379 9.71 28.10 10.13
N ALA A 380 8.61 27.60 9.54
CA ALA A 380 8.54 27.15 8.16
C ALA A 380 7.47 27.93 7.40
N ARG A 381 7.60 27.95 6.07
CA ARG A 381 6.50 28.30 5.18
C ARG A 381 5.67 27.05 4.90
N LEU A 382 4.41 27.10 5.30
CA LEU A 382 3.48 25.98 5.29
C LEU A 382 2.30 26.31 4.38
N TRP A 383 1.67 25.29 3.79
CA TRP A 383 0.44 25.51 3.06
C TRP A 383 -0.65 26.06 3.99
N SER A 384 -1.33 27.11 3.57
CA SER A 384 -2.18 27.90 4.47
C SER A 384 -3.63 27.99 4.04
N ALA A 385 -3.90 28.17 2.75
CA ALA A 385 -5.22 28.47 2.23
C ALA A 385 -5.45 27.80 0.87
N GLY A 386 -5.65 28.56 -0.22
CA GLY A 386 -5.83 28.02 -1.56
C GLY A 386 -4.58 27.38 -2.17
N GLY A 387 -4.69 26.87 -3.40
CA GLY A 387 -3.57 26.38 -4.19
C GLY A 387 -2.48 27.46 -4.33
N GLY A 388 -1.24 27.10 -3.96
CA GLY A 388 -0.10 28.02 -3.99
C GLY A 388 -0.01 29.03 -2.83
N GLU A 389 -0.95 29.04 -1.88
CA GLU A 389 -0.93 29.98 -0.75
C GLU A 389 -0.17 29.42 0.46
N SER A 390 0.75 30.22 1.02
CA SER A 390 1.56 29.81 2.18
C SER A 390 1.59 30.84 3.31
N GLY A 391 1.68 30.33 4.54
CA GLY A 391 1.77 31.10 5.78
C GLY A 391 2.99 30.69 6.59
N VAL A 392 3.40 31.53 7.54
CA VAL A 392 4.46 31.19 8.51
C VAL A 392 3.85 30.37 9.63
N GLY A 393 4.54 29.33 10.08
CA GLY A 393 4.14 28.54 11.25
C GLY A 393 5.22 27.56 11.67
N GLY A 394 4.86 26.63 12.54
CA GLY A 394 5.76 25.60 13.06
C GLY A 394 5.29 24.20 12.66
N HIS A 395 6.22 23.35 12.23
CA HIS A 395 5.97 21.91 12.17
C HIS A 395 6.00 21.34 13.58
N ILE A 396 5.04 20.48 13.90
CA ILE A 396 5.04 19.72 15.14
C ILE A 396 6.23 18.76 15.10
N ASP A 397 7.04 18.81 16.14
CA ASP A 397 8.07 17.82 16.39
C ASP A 397 7.45 16.68 17.19
N PHE A 398 7.21 15.54 16.55
CA PHE A 398 6.62 14.38 17.21
C PHE A 398 7.62 13.64 18.10
N THR A 399 8.90 14.03 18.09
CA THR A 399 9.86 13.61 19.12
C THR A 399 9.75 14.46 20.40
N SER A 400 8.98 15.55 20.38
CA SER A 400 8.64 16.34 21.55
C SER A 400 7.43 15.75 22.29
N ALA A 401 7.58 15.47 23.58
CA ALA A 401 6.47 15.01 24.42
C ALA A 401 5.29 16.02 24.42
N ALA A 402 5.58 17.32 24.30
CA ALA A 402 4.54 18.35 24.22
C ALA A 402 3.79 18.31 22.89
N GLY A 403 4.52 18.20 21.77
CA GLY A 403 3.94 18.10 20.43
C GLY A 403 3.12 16.83 20.24
N TYR A 404 3.70 15.68 20.62
CA TYR A 404 3.05 14.37 20.55
C TYR A 404 1.75 14.35 21.36
N LYS A 405 1.79 14.85 22.62
CA LYS A 405 0.60 14.87 23.50
C LYS A 405 -0.49 15.79 22.98
N TRP A 406 -0.16 16.96 22.45
CA TRP A 406 -1.16 17.87 21.90
C TRP A 406 -1.88 17.25 20.70
N TRP A 407 -1.12 16.62 19.79
CA TRP A 407 -1.69 15.91 18.65
C TRP A 407 -2.61 14.77 19.10
N TYR A 408 -2.12 13.94 20.03
CA TYR A 408 -2.87 12.83 20.61
C TYR A 408 -4.23 13.29 21.13
N GLN A 409 -4.25 14.37 21.93
CA GLN A 409 -5.49 14.92 22.50
C GLN A 409 -6.43 15.50 21.44
N GLY A 410 -5.89 16.15 20.40
CA GLY A 410 -6.68 16.66 19.28
C GLY A 410 -7.37 15.54 18.49
N VAL A 411 -6.65 14.44 18.23
CA VAL A 411 -7.23 13.23 17.62
C VAL A 411 -8.30 12.63 18.51
N GLN A 412 -8.06 12.50 19.82
CA GLN A 412 -9.08 12.00 20.75
C GLN A 412 -10.36 12.82 20.70
N GLU A 413 -10.26 14.15 20.60
CA GLU A 413 -11.42 15.02 20.52
C GLU A 413 -12.23 14.81 19.23
N LEU A 414 -11.56 14.71 18.08
CA LEU A 414 -12.24 14.37 16.82
C LEU A 414 -12.95 13.01 16.91
N LYS A 415 -12.30 12.00 17.51
CA LYS A 415 -12.88 10.67 17.71
C LYS A 415 -14.08 10.70 18.65
N ARG A 416 -14.02 11.46 19.76
CA ARG A 416 -15.16 11.63 20.70
C ARG A 416 -16.36 12.31 20.03
N LEU A 417 -16.12 13.23 19.08
CA LEU A 417 -17.17 13.84 18.28
C LEU A 417 -17.82 12.88 17.25
N GLY A 418 -17.23 11.70 17.02
CA GLY A 418 -17.74 10.70 16.08
C GLY A 418 -17.10 10.72 14.70
N ILE A 419 -15.92 11.34 14.53
CA ILE A 419 -15.12 11.15 13.31
C ILE A 419 -14.68 9.69 13.22
N ASP A 420 -14.91 9.04 12.08
CA ASP A 420 -14.66 7.61 11.90
C ASP A 420 -13.20 7.31 11.53
N CYS A 421 -12.57 8.20 10.74
CA CYS A 421 -11.20 8.03 10.26
C CYS A 421 -10.39 9.34 10.37
N ILE A 422 -9.15 9.22 10.82
CA ILE A 422 -8.19 10.33 10.84
C ILE A 422 -7.38 10.29 9.55
N TRP A 423 -7.41 11.39 8.81
CA TRP A 423 -6.65 11.56 7.58
C TRP A 423 -5.44 12.47 7.83
N ASN A 424 -4.30 11.82 8.11
CA ASN A 424 -2.99 12.44 8.26
C ASN A 424 -2.48 12.92 6.89
N ASP A 425 -2.51 14.23 6.68
CA ASP A 425 -2.19 14.88 5.41
C ASP A 425 -1.03 15.88 5.53
N ASN A 426 -0.38 16.21 4.41
CA ASN A 426 0.81 17.07 4.35
C ASN A 426 1.93 16.68 5.34
N ASN A 427 2.11 15.37 5.55
CA ASN A 427 3.00 14.81 6.55
C ASN A 427 4.32 14.27 5.98
N GLU A 428 4.79 14.88 4.90
CA GLU A 428 6.09 14.60 4.28
C GLU A 428 7.27 15.25 5.03
N TYR A 429 6.97 16.22 5.92
CA TYR A 429 7.94 17.03 6.66
C TYR A 429 8.96 17.73 5.75
N THR A 430 8.45 18.46 4.77
CA THR A 430 9.25 19.35 3.93
C THR A 430 9.74 20.56 4.73
N ILE A 431 10.80 20.36 5.51
CA ILE A 431 11.49 21.41 6.27
C ILE A 431 12.63 22.02 5.43
N PRO A 432 12.99 23.31 5.67
CA PRO A 432 13.99 24.02 4.87
C PRO A 432 15.43 23.56 5.13
N HIS A 433 15.72 22.97 6.30
CA HIS A 433 17.08 22.63 6.69
C HIS A 433 17.14 21.39 7.59
N ASP A 434 17.98 20.42 7.23
CA ASP A 434 18.13 19.16 7.98
C ASP A 434 18.94 19.29 9.27
N GLY A 435 19.62 20.42 9.49
CA GLY A 435 20.27 20.71 10.77
C GLY A 435 19.32 21.19 11.87
N TRP A 436 18.03 21.44 11.59
CA TRP A 436 17.03 21.64 12.65
C TRP A 436 17.06 20.49 13.66
N GLN A 437 16.70 20.77 14.91
CA GLN A 437 16.88 19.83 16.00
C GLN A 437 15.55 19.25 16.47
N CYS A 438 15.55 17.92 16.66
CA CYS A 438 14.54 17.15 17.36
C CYS A 438 14.66 17.36 18.89
N ALA A 439 13.54 17.41 19.59
CA ALA A 439 13.47 17.54 21.03
C ALA A 439 13.88 16.24 21.74
N LEU A 440 13.49 15.08 21.20
CA LEU A 440 13.78 13.74 21.72
C LEU A 440 13.33 13.52 23.18
N THR A 441 12.19 14.10 23.56
CA THR A 441 11.61 13.96 24.91
C THR A 441 10.42 13.00 24.95
N GLU A 442 9.88 12.62 23.80
CA GLU A 442 8.77 11.68 23.69
C GLU A 442 9.24 10.24 24.03
N PRO A 443 8.68 9.60 25.08
CA PRO A 443 9.16 8.29 25.56
C PRO A 443 9.08 7.15 24.55
N SER A 444 8.20 7.24 23.55
CA SER A 444 8.09 6.23 22.50
C SER A 444 9.23 6.27 21.47
N VAL A 445 10.04 7.33 21.47
CA VAL A 445 11.25 7.42 20.64
C VAL A 445 12.36 6.60 21.30
N ILE A 446 12.73 5.48 20.66
CA ILE A 446 13.88 4.67 21.08
C ILE A 446 15.16 5.50 21.06
N GLN A 447 15.87 5.52 22.20
CA GLN A 447 17.16 6.17 22.41
C GLN A 447 18.08 5.20 23.16
N ASP A 448 19.38 5.23 22.90
CA ASP A 448 20.35 4.45 23.69
C ASP A 448 20.62 5.18 25.02
N LYS A 449 20.62 4.43 26.13
CA LYS A 449 20.58 4.99 27.50
C LYS A 449 21.82 5.81 27.91
N ASP A 450 22.92 5.74 27.16
CA ASP A 450 24.23 6.26 27.56
C ASP A 450 24.93 7.14 26.49
N SER A 451 24.22 7.61 25.48
CA SER A 451 24.79 8.29 24.31
C SER A 451 24.23 9.70 24.10
N ASN A 452 25.11 10.69 24.01
CA ASN A 452 24.76 12.04 23.57
C ASN A 452 24.75 12.11 22.04
N HIS A 453 23.69 11.56 21.43
CA HIS A 453 23.51 11.56 19.98
C HIS A 453 23.30 12.97 19.43
N ASP A 454 23.66 13.16 18.16
CA ASP A 454 23.28 14.37 17.42
C ASP A 454 21.75 14.52 17.44
N LYS A 455 21.24 15.74 17.63
CA LYS A 455 19.81 16.05 17.64
C LYS A 455 19.29 16.48 16.26
N THR A 456 20.15 16.59 15.25
CA THR A 456 19.74 17.07 13.92
C THR A 456 18.72 16.14 13.27
N VAL A 457 17.77 16.73 12.54
CA VAL A 457 16.80 16.01 11.71
C VAL A 457 17.51 15.23 10.59
N GLY A 458 18.69 15.67 10.14
CA GLY A 458 19.51 14.92 9.19
C GLY A 458 19.86 13.53 9.72
N PHE A 459 20.36 13.45 10.95
CA PHE A 459 20.72 12.18 11.60
C PHE A 459 19.49 11.33 11.95
N TRP A 460 18.46 11.90 12.56
CA TRP A 460 17.25 11.15 12.96
C TRP A 460 16.31 10.83 11.79
N GLY A 461 16.42 11.59 10.70
CA GLY A 461 15.60 11.48 9.50
C GLY A 461 14.25 12.19 9.59
N ARG A 462 13.84 12.82 8.48
CA ARG A 462 12.53 13.49 8.36
C ARG A 462 11.37 12.53 8.56
N ALA A 463 11.48 11.33 7.98
CA ALA A 463 10.41 10.33 7.96
C ALA A 463 10.07 9.76 9.36
N LEU A 464 10.94 9.96 10.37
CA LEU A 464 10.66 9.61 11.75
C LEU A 464 9.39 10.31 12.26
N ASN A 465 9.22 11.59 11.94
CA ASN A 465 8.04 12.34 12.40
C ASN A 465 6.76 11.92 11.67
N THR A 466 6.87 11.39 10.44
CA THR A 466 5.75 10.76 9.72
C THR A 466 5.30 9.48 10.44
N GLU A 467 6.24 8.64 10.88
CA GLU A 467 5.95 7.45 11.69
C GLU A 467 5.27 7.83 13.01
N LEU A 468 5.86 8.75 13.77
CA LEU A 468 5.36 9.12 15.11
C LEU A 468 4.00 9.82 15.06
N MET A 469 3.70 10.59 13.99
CA MET A 469 2.36 11.12 13.74
C MET A 469 1.35 9.99 13.51
N GLY A 470 1.70 8.99 12.70
CA GLY A 470 0.87 7.79 12.50
C GLY A 470 0.59 7.08 13.82
N LYS A 471 1.63 6.87 14.63
CA LYS A 471 1.53 6.27 15.97
C LYS A 471 0.59 7.07 16.88
N SER A 472 0.79 8.39 16.97
CA SER A 472 -0.01 9.26 17.83
C SER A 472 -1.50 9.23 17.44
N SER A 473 -1.81 9.34 16.13
CA SER A 473 -3.19 9.25 15.65
C SER A 473 -3.83 7.86 15.90
N HIS A 474 -3.06 6.79 15.68
CA HIS A 474 -3.51 5.42 15.89
C HIS A 474 -3.86 5.15 17.36
N ASP A 475 -2.91 5.40 18.25
CA ASP A 475 -3.05 5.08 19.67
C ASP A 475 -4.15 5.94 20.32
N ALA A 476 -4.25 7.22 19.94
CA ALA A 476 -5.32 8.10 20.38
C ALA A 476 -6.71 7.59 19.96
N SER A 477 -6.82 7.07 18.73
CA SER A 477 -8.08 6.52 18.23
C SER A 477 -8.45 5.23 18.96
N LEU A 478 -7.48 4.34 19.19
CA LEU A 478 -7.69 3.10 19.93
C LEU A 478 -8.08 3.34 21.39
N GLU A 479 -7.54 4.36 22.04
CA GLU A 479 -7.91 4.69 23.42
C GLU A 479 -9.38 5.13 23.53
N VAL A 480 -9.89 5.89 22.55
CA VAL A 480 -11.29 6.35 22.55
C VAL A 480 -12.25 5.24 22.16
N GLU A 481 -11.89 4.41 21.17
CA GLU A 481 -12.73 3.32 20.66
C GLU A 481 -11.98 1.97 20.69
N PRO A 482 -11.75 1.38 21.88
CA PRO A 482 -10.88 0.20 22.03
C PRO A 482 -11.41 -1.08 21.37
N ASN A 483 -12.70 -1.10 21.01
CA ASN A 483 -13.34 -2.24 20.36
C ASN A 483 -13.48 -2.05 18.84
N GLN A 484 -12.90 -0.98 18.27
CA GLN A 484 -12.88 -0.75 16.84
C GLN A 484 -11.43 -0.67 16.36
N ARG A 485 -11.13 -1.27 15.20
CA ARG A 485 -9.82 -1.10 14.58
C ARG A 485 -9.60 0.37 14.20
N PRO A 486 -8.51 1.01 14.65
CA PRO A 486 -8.20 2.38 14.27
C PRO A 486 -8.03 2.49 12.76
N PHE A 487 -8.75 3.43 12.13
CA PHE A 487 -8.56 3.72 10.72
C PHE A 487 -7.81 5.04 10.54
N ILE A 488 -6.50 4.94 10.32
CA ILE A 488 -5.65 6.08 10.00
C ILE A 488 -5.29 6.01 8.52
N LEU A 489 -5.71 7.04 7.76
CA LEU A 489 -5.34 7.27 6.37
C LEU A 489 -4.16 8.25 6.35
N THR A 490 -3.05 7.93 5.68
CA THR A 490 -1.85 8.78 5.65
C THR A 490 -1.39 9.11 4.24
N ARG A 491 -0.92 10.35 3.98
CA ARG A 491 -0.36 10.71 2.65
C ARG A 491 1.07 10.22 2.48
N SER A 492 1.91 10.61 3.43
CA SER A 492 3.28 10.17 3.53
C SER A 492 3.39 8.92 4.38
N ALA A 493 4.36 8.07 4.04
CA ALA A 493 4.61 6.84 4.76
C ALA A 493 6.10 6.48 4.72
N THR A 494 6.54 5.84 5.80
CA THR A 494 7.75 5.03 5.86
C THR A 494 7.42 3.62 6.32
N ALA A 495 8.38 2.69 6.29
CA ALA A 495 8.14 1.29 6.68
C ALA A 495 7.58 1.18 8.10
N GLY A 496 8.00 2.07 9.00
CA GLY A 496 7.47 2.11 10.36
C GLY A 496 6.07 2.72 10.50
N THR A 497 5.66 3.61 9.59
CA THR A 497 4.29 4.15 9.56
C THR A 497 3.25 3.04 9.32
N LEU A 498 3.62 1.98 8.60
CA LEU A 498 2.70 0.89 8.21
C LEU A 498 2.22 0.04 9.39
N ARG A 499 2.83 0.19 10.58
CA ARG A 499 2.34 -0.41 11.84
C ARG A 499 1.16 0.32 12.48
N TYR A 500 0.89 1.53 12.02
CA TYR A 500 -0.09 2.44 12.63
C TYR A 500 -1.13 2.96 11.63
N CYS A 501 -0.76 3.04 10.34
CA CYS A 501 -1.64 3.52 9.29
C CYS A 501 -2.06 2.38 8.37
N ALA A 502 -3.36 2.13 8.29
CA ALA A 502 -3.92 1.02 7.53
C ALA A 502 -4.13 1.33 6.04
N SER A 503 -4.15 2.61 5.65
CA SER A 503 -4.31 3.00 4.25
C SER A 503 -3.49 4.23 3.88
N THR A 504 -3.15 4.32 2.60
CA THR A 504 -2.52 5.48 1.96
C THR A 504 -3.04 5.61 0.53
N TRP A 505 -2.72 6.69 -0.16
CA TRP A 505 -3.13 6.93 -1.54
C TRP A 505 -2.05 7.70 -2.29
N SER A 506 -2.22 7.89 -3.60
CA SER A 506 -1.19 8.49 -4.45
C SER A 506 -0.95 9.99 -4.28
N GLY A 507 -1.58 10.63 -3.30
CA GLY A 507 -1.58 12.09 -3.17
C GLY A 507 -2.31 12.76 -4.33
N ASP A 508 -1.87 13.96 -4.67
CA ASP A 508 -2.63 14.93 -5.47
C ASP A 508 -2.36 14.71 -6.97
N ASN A 509 -2.87 13.61 -7.52
CA ASN A 509 -2.65 13.22 -8.92
C ASN A 509 -3.37 14.13 -9.93
N VAL A 510 -2.78 14.32 -11.11
CA VAL A 510 -3.38 15.14 -12.18
C VAL A 510 -4.47 14.37 -12.93
N THR A 511 -5.47 15.11 -13.38
CA THR A 511 -6.52 14.63 -14.30
C THR A 511 -5.97 14.40 -15.69
N SER A 512 -5.57 13.17 -15.97
CA SER A 512 -5.08 12.79 -17.29
C SER A 512 -5.23 11.29 -17.53
N TRP A 513 -5.24 10.92 -18.82
CA TRP A 513 -5.16 9.53 -19.25
C TRP A 513 -3.86 8.86 -18.80
N ASP A 514 -2.74 9.60 -18.87
CA ASP A 514 -1.45 9.14 -18.36
C ASP A 514 -1.50 8.88 -16.85
N GLY A 515 -2.12 9.77 -16.07
CA GLY A 515 -2.32 9.60 -14.63
C GLY A 515 -3.12 8.33 -14.31
N MET A 516 -4.21 8.07 -15.03
CA MET A 516 -4.99 6.83 -14.88
C MET A 516 -4.18 5.57 -15.26
N ARG A 517 -3.32 5.65 -16.28
CA ARG A 517 -2.46 4.54 -16.70
C ARG A 517 -1.34 4.27 -15.70
N GLY A 518 -0.59 5.31 -15.33
CA GLY A 518 0.53 5.23 -14.40
C GLY A 518 0.10 4.81 -13.00
N ALA A 519 -1.14 5.12 -12.59
CA ALA A 519 -1.74 4.68 -11.33
C ALA A 519 -1.62 3.16 -11.09
N ASN A 520 -1.74 2.33 -12.14
CA ASN A 520 -1.56 0.89 -12.02
C ASN A 520 -0.13 0.53 -11.58
N ALA A 521 0.88 1.12 -12.21
CA ALA A 521 2.28 0.89 -11.85
C ALA A 521 2.58 1.35 -10.42
N LEU A 522 2.03 2.49 -9.99
CA LEU A 522 2.15 3.00 -8.62
C LEU A 522 1.50 2.05 -7.62
N SER A 523 0.31 1.52 -7.92
CA SER A 523 -0.38 0.55 -7.06
C SER A 523 0.42 -0.75 -6.90
N LEU A 524 1.05 -1.22 -7.99
CA LEU A 524 1.87 -2.43 -7.97
C LEU A 524 3.14 -2.25 -7.13
N THR A 525 3.87 -1.14 -7.29
CA THR A 525 5.06 -0.85 -6.46
C THR A 525 4.70 -0.64 -5.01
N ALA A 526 3.61 0.08 -4.73
CA ALA A 526 3.11 0.30 -3.39
C ALA A 526 2.71 -0.99 -2.68
N GLY A 527 2.02 -1.91 -3.38
CA GLY A 527 1.62 -3.21 -2.84
C GLY A 527 2.80 -4.08 -2.41
N MET A 528 3.90 -4.09 -3.17
CA MET A 528 5.15 -4.79 -2.82
C MET A 528 5.86 -4.17 -1.61
N CYS A 529 5.58 -2.90 -1.32
CA CYS A 529 6.05 -2.18 -0.15
C CYS A 529 5.04 -2.20 1.00
N LEU A 530 4.12 -3.16 1.02
CA LEU A 530 3.09 -3.40 2.07
C LEU A 530 2.03 -2.30 2.21
N MET A 531 1.99 -1.33 1.31
CA MET A 531 0.87 -0.38 1.19
C MET A 531 -0.27 -1.05 0.41
N GLN A 532 -0.91 -2.05 1.01
CA GLN A 532 -1.84 -2.94 0.31
C GLN A 532 -3.31 -2.51 0.38
N CYS A 533 -3.65 -1.55 1.26
CA CYS A 533 -4.87 -0.74 1.13
C CYS A 533 -4.53 0.62 0.52
N TYR A 534 -4.19 0.60 -0.76
CA TYR A 534 -3.78 1.76 -1.54
C TYR A 534 -4.78 2.08 -2.66
N GLY A 535 -4.78 3.33 -3.12
CA GLY A 535 -5.58 3.77 -4.26
C GLY A 535 -5.23 5.18 -4.68
N HIS A 536 -6.07 5.74 -5.54
CA HIS A 536 -5.86 7.03 -6.20
C HIS A 536 -7.08 7.92 -6.00
N ASP A 537 -6.94 9.21 -6.31
CA ASP A 537 -8.08 10.10 -6.41
C ASP A 537 -8.65 9.99 -7.85
N ILE A 538 -9.74 9.25 -7.95
CA ILE A 538 -10.37 8.85 -9.22
C ILE A 538 -10.94 10.07 -9.92
N GLY A 539 -10.62 10.21 -11.22
CA GLY A 539 -10.93 11.40 -12.02
C GLY A 539 -9.89 12.52 -11.89
N GLY A 540 -8.83 12.33 -11.10
CA GLY A 540 -7.75 13.29 -10.90
C GLY A 540 -8.06 14.28 -9.79
N PHE A 541 -7.10 14.51 -8.90
CA PHE A 541 -7.23 15.50 -7.84
C PHE A 541 -7.14 16.93 -8.38
N GLU A 542 -6.12 17.21 -9.19
CA GLU A 542 -5.79 18.53 -9.76
C GLU A 542 -5.98 18.55 -11.28
N GLY A 543 -6.00 19.75 -11.89
CA GLY A 543 -6.11 19.96 -13.32
C GLY A 543 -7.57 20.06 -13.80
N PRO A 544 -7.83 19.89 -15.10
CA PRO A 544 -9.16 20.08 -15.65
C PRO A 544 -10.17 19.06 -15.09
N GLN A 545 -11.46 19.34 -15.30
CA GLN A 545 -12.49 18.32 -15.10
C GLN A 545 -12.27 17.15 -16.07
N PRO A 546 -12.45 15.89 -15.63
CA PRO A 546 -12.33 14.75 -16.52
C PRO A 546 -13.43 14.80 -17.58
N SER A 547 -13.13 14.36 -18.81
CA SER A 547 -14.18 14.16 -19.81
C SER A 547 -15.16 13.06 -19.36
N PRO A 548 -16.38 12.98 -19.92
CA PRO A 548 -17.32 11.91 -19.63
C PRO A 548 -16.70 10.51 -19.78
N GLU A 549 -15.93 10.30 -20.86
CA GLU A 549 -15.22 9.05 -21.11
C GLU A 549 -14.15 8.78 -20.05
N LEU A 550 -13.28 9.75 -19.76
CA LEU A 550 -12.20 9.58 -18.77
C LEU A 550 -12.78 9.26 -17.38
N LEU A 551 -13.84 9.94 -16.95
CA LEU A 551 -14.50 9.67 -15.68
C LEU A 551 -15.01 8.22 -15.61
N VAL A 552 -15.72 7.76 -16.65
CA VAL A 552 -16.24 6.39 -16.67
C VAL A 552 -15.11 5.37 -16.71
N ARG A 553 -14.07 5.57 -17.52
CA ARG A 553 -12.91 4.67 -17.58
C ARG A 553 -12.17 4.57 -16.24
N TRP A 554 -11.98 5.70 -15.58
CA TRP A 554 -11.30 5.72 -14.29
C TRP A 554 -12.14 5.06 -13.20
N CYS A 555 -13.46 5.25 -13.21
CA CYS A 555 -14.37 4.49 -12.35
C CYS A 555 -14.30 2.99 -12.66
N GLN A 556 -14.35 2.57 -13.93
CA GLN A 556 -14.24 1.17 -14.33
C GLN A 556 -12.97 0.50 -13.82
N GLN A 557 -11.82 1.20 -13.88
CA GLN A 557 -10.56 0.71 -13.29
C GLN A 557 -10.60 0.74 -11.76
N GLY A 558 -11.05 1.86 -11.17
CA GLY A 558 -10.96 2.13 -9.74
C GLY A 558 -11.77 1.19 -8.86
N ILE A 559 -12.86 0.61 -9.35
CA ILE A 559 -13.66 -0.33 -8.54
C ILE A 559 -12.90 -1.62 -8.19
N TYR A 560 -11.78 -1.90 -8.87
CA TYR A 560 -10.95 -3.08 -8.60
C TYR A 560 -9.79 -2.77 -7.64
N SER A 561 -9.53 -1.52 -7.30
CA SER A 561 -8.45 -1.12 -6.36
C SER A 561 -8.89 -1.25 -4.90
N PRO A 562 -8.02 -1.59 -3.93
CA PRO A 562 -8.40 -1.71 -2.51
C PRO A 562 -9.13 -0.48 -1.96
N ARG A 563 -8.69 0.73 -2.30
CA ARG A 563 -9.37 2.01 -1.97
C ARG A 563 -10.02 2.61 -3.23
N PHE A 564 -11.33 2.81 -3.19
CA PHE A 564 -12.09 3.48 -4.26
C PHE A 564 -12.64 4.84 -3.77
N ALA A 565 -11.96 5.93 -4.14
CA ALA A 565 -12.35 7.27 -3.76
C ALA A 565 -12.40 8.25 -4.94
N ILE A 566 -13.48 9.01 -5.04
CA ILE A 566 -13.59 10.16 -5.95
C ILE A 566 -13.41 11.39 -5.08
N ASN A 567 -12.22 11.99 -5.17
CA ASN A 567 -11.82 13.16 -4.38
C ASN A 567 -11.03 14.10 -5.27
N CYS A 568 -11.11 15.41 -5.01
CA CYS A 568 -10.38 16.39 -5.79
C CYS A 568 -10.33 17.78 -5.14
N PHE A 569 -9.46 18.61 -5.71
CA PHE A 569 -9.45 20.05 -5.57
C PHE A 569 -9.14 20.62 -6.95
N LYS A 570 -10.17 20.83 -7.77
CA LYS A 570 -9.96 21.29 -9.15
C LYS A 570 -9.63 22.77 -9.15
N THR A 571 -8.35 23.11 -9.22
CA THR A 571 -7.93 24.50 -9.31
C THR A 571 -7.83 24.97 -10.77
N SER A 572 -7.92 26.28 -10.97
CA SER A 572 -7.72 26.92 -12.28
C SER A 572 -7.09 28.29 -12.10
N PRO A 573 -6.46 28.88 -13.14
CA PRO A 573 -5.93 30.24 -13.06
C PRO A 573 -6.94 31.28 -12.53
N GLU A 574 -8.24 31.03 -12.73
CA GLU A 574 -9.35 31.87 -12.28
C GLU A 574 -9.87 31.53 -10.87
N ASN A 575 -9.69 30.30 -10.37
CA ASN A 575 -10.14 29.87 -9.05
C ASN A 575 -9.19 28.82 -8.42
N ASN A 576 -8.32 29.30 -7.54
CA ASN A 576 -7.41 28.46 -6.75
C ASN A 576 -7.80 28.42 -5.25
N SER A 577 -8.87 29.07 -4.83
CA SER A 577 -9.19 29.22 -3.39
C SER A 577 -10.17 28.15 -2.89
N VAL A 578 -11.24 27.89 -3.65
CA VAL A 578 -12.28 26.92 -3.28
C VAL A 578 -12.26 25.68 -4.18
N GLY A 579 -11.90 25.88 -5.46
CA GLY A 579 -11.84 24.83 -6.49
C GLY A 579 -13.21 24.24 -6.86
N ASP A 580 -13.22 23.33 -7.82
CA ASP A 580 -14.39 22.53 -8.21
C ASP A 580 -14.33 21.07 -7.75
N VAL A 581 -15.44 20.34 -7.96
CA VAL A 581 -15.63 18.95 -7.53
C VAL A 581 -15.91 18.03 -8.71
N ILE A 582 -15.52 16.76 -8.57
CA ILE A 582 -15.99 15.66 -9.40
C ILE A 582 -17.13 14.99 -8.65
N GLU A 583 -18.27 14.88 -9.32
CA GLU A 583 -19.42 14.15 -8.80
C GLU A 583 -19.72 12.96 -9.70
N PRO A 584 -20.15 11.82 -9.14
CA PRO A 584 -20.60 10.67 -9.94
C PRO A 584 -21.70 10.99 -10.96
N TRP A 585 -22.48 12.05 -10.72
CA TRP A 585 -23.60 12.51 -11.53
C TRP A 585 -23.33 13.80 -12.33
N MET A 586 -22.06 14.24 -12.42
CA MET A 586 -21.73 15.51 -13.07
C MET A 586 -22.13 15.56 -14.56
N TYR A 587 -22.21 14.40 -15.22
CA TYR A 587 -22.70 14.24 -16.60
C TYR A 587 -23.93 13.33 -16.63
N LYS A 588 -25.03 13.85 -17.21
CA LYS A 588 -26.33 13.14 -17.24
C LYS A 588 -26.23 11.84 -18.04
N GLU A 589 -25.48 11.85 -19.13
CA GLU A 589 -25.27 10.74 -20.05
C GLU A 589 -24.45 9.60 -19.44
N THR A 590 -23.60 9.86 -18.45
CA THR A 590 -22.77 8.83 -17.80
C THR A 590 -23.25 8.44 -16.41
N THR A 591 -24.16 9.20 -15.79
CA THR A 591 -24.67 8.93 -14.44
C THR A 591 -25.12 7.48 -14.25
N PRO A 592 -25.91 6.85 -15.17
CA PRO A 592 -26.30 5.46 -15.02
C PRO A 592 -25.10 4.50 -15.05
N LEU A 593 -24.12 4.75 -15.93
CA LEU A 593 -22.91 3.93 -16.04
C LEU A 593 -22.10 3.99 -14.75
N VAL A 594 -21.82 5.20 -14.24
CA VAL A 594 -21.07 5.39 -13.00
C VAL A 594 -21.80 4.78 -11.82
N ARG A 595 -23.12 4.93 -11.74
CA ARG A 595 -23.94 4.26 -10.71
C ARG A 595 -23.77 2.75 -10.75
N ASP A 596 -23.91 2.13 -11.92
CA ASP A 596 -23.87 0.68 -12.05
C ASP A 596 -22.46 0.13 -11.77
N ILE A 597 -21.41 0.89 -12.13
CA ILE A 597 -20.02 0.64 -11.74
C ILE A 597 -19.86 0.66 -10.21
N ILE A 598 -20.38 1.70 -9.55
CA ILE A 598 -20.33 1.80 -8.09
C ILE A 598 -21.13 0.67 -7.45
N LYS A 599 -22.30 0.29 -7.96
CA LYS A 599 -23.05 -0.86 -7.46
C LYS A 599 -22.26 -2.17 -7.58
N ARG A 600 -21.57 -2.38 -8.71
CA ARG A 600 -20.64 -3.50 -8.87
C ARG A 600 -19.52 -3.49 -7.84
N ARG A 601 -19.00 -2.31 -7.47
CA ARG A 601 -18.03 -2.18 -6.37
C ARG A 601 -18.57 -2.77 -5.08
N TYR A 602 -19.81 -2.46 -4.69
CA TYR A 602 -20.44 -3.01 -3.48
C TYR A 602 -20.65 -4.52 -3.55
N GLU A 603 -21.08 -5.03 -4.71
CA GLU A 603 -21.21 -6.48 -4.93
C GLU A 603 -19.88 -7.21 -4.67
N ILE A 604 -18.74 -6.66 -5.11
CA ILE A 604 -17.44 -7.34 -4.95
C ILE A 604 -16.72 -7.04 -3.63
N ILE A 605 -17.32 -6.28 -2.70
CA ILE A 605 -16.73 -6.01 -1.37
C ILE A 605 -16.33 -7.30 -0.65
N PRO A 606 -17.12 -8.40 -0.64
CA PRO A 606 -16.69 -9.63 0.04
C PRO A 606 -15.37 -10.19 -0.52
N TYR A 607 -15.16 -10.13 -1.83
CA TYR A 607 -13.90 -10.54 -2.44
C TYR A 607 -12.75 -9.61 -2.07
N LEU A 608 -12.92 -8.29 -2.23
CA LEU A 608 -11.90 -7.29 -1.89
C LEU A 608 -11.51 -7.34 -0.40
N TYR A 609 -12.51 -7.51 0.46
CA TYR A 609 -12.32 -7.61 1.90
C TYR A 609 -11.60 -8.90 2.28
N SER A 610 -11.96 -10.02 1.64
CA SER A 610 -11.22 -11.28 1.80
C SER A 610 -9.75 -11.15 1.39
N LEU A 611 -9.45 -10.46 0.29
CA LEU A 611 -8.06 -10.20 -0.12
C LEU A 611 -7.32 -9.31 0.89
N SER A 612 -8.01 -8.39 1.55
CA SER A 612 -7.42 -7.60 2.64
C SER A 612 -7.14 -8.43 3.89
N LEU A 613 -7.99 -9.39 4.21
CA LEU A 613 -7.77 -10.33 5.31
C LEU A 613 -6.59 -11.27 5.02
N GLU A 614 -6.49 -11.76 3.80
CA GLU A 614 -5.33 -12.52 3.32
C GLU A 614 -4.05 -11.67 3.41
N SER A 615 -4.08 -10.45 2.86
CA SER A 615 -3.00 -9.47 2.94
C SER A 615 -2.49 -9.26 4.36
N HIS A 616 -3.38 -9.11 5.35
CA HIS A 616 -3.01 -8.98 6.76
C HIS A 616 -2.33 -10.22 7.34
N GLN A 617 -2.65 -11.42 6.84
CA GLN A 617 -2.14 -12.69 7.34
C GLN A 617 -0.84 -13.13 6.64
N THR A 618 -0.69 -12.82 5.36
CA THR A 618 0.36 -13.39 4.49
C THR A 618 1.19 -12.34 3.77
N ALA A 619 0.83 -11.06 3.87
CA ALA A 619 1.40 -9.95 3.11
C ALA A 619 1.24 -10.07 1.59
N THR A 620 0.28 -10.88 1.14
CA THR A 620 -0.03 -11.02 -0.29
C THR A 620 -0.84 -9.81 -0.77
N PRO A 621 -0.34 -9.00 -1.73
CA PRO A 621 -1.06 -7.82 -2.21
C PRO A 621 -2.39 -8.20 -2.88
N PRO A 622 -3.48 -7.45 -2.69
CA PRO A 622 -4.71 -7.67 -3.45
C PRO A 622 -4.52 -7.43 -4.95
N GLN A 623 -3.79 -6.37 -5.33
CA GLN A 623 -3.46 -6.03 -6.71
C GLN A 623 -2.01 -6.47 -7.01
N ARG A 624 -1.81 -7.32 -8.02
CA ARG A 624 -0.55 -8.04 -8.27
C ARG A 624 -0.09 -7.89 -9.71
N TRP A 625 1.22 -7.87 -9.91
CA TRP A 625 1.82 -7.83 -11.24
C TRP A 625 1.40 -9.05 -12.06
N THR A 626 1.23 -8.93 -13.37
CA THR A 626 0.80 -10.03 -14.26
C THR A 626 1.64 -11.30 -14.12
N GLY A 627 2.94 -11.17 -13.80
CA GLY A 627 3.84 -12.30 -13.59
C GLY A 627 3.80 -12.94 -12.19
N TRP A 628 2.98 -12.43 -11.26
CA TRP A 628 2.82 -13.00 -9.92
C TRP A 628 2.19 -14.39 -9.98
N GLY A 629 2.91 -15.43 -9.54
CA GLY A 629 2.47 -16.82 -9.67
C GLY A 629 2.62 -17.39 -11.09
N PHE A 630 3.18 -16.60 -12.02
CA PHE A 630 3.43 -16.97 -13.42
C PHE A 630 4.91 -16.73 -13.78
N GLU A 631 5.82 -16.82 -12.81
CA GLU A 631 7.25 -16.53 -12.96
C GLU A 631 7.94 -17.50 -13.95
N SER A 632 7.36 -18.67 -14.22
CA SER A 632 7.87 -19.59 -15.24
C SER A 632 7.60 -19.12 -16.68
N ASP A 633 6.70 -18.16 -16.87
CA ASP A 633 6.34 -17.66 -18.20
C ASP A 633 7.39 -16.69 -18.72
N THR A 634 8.08 -17.06 -19.80
CA THR A 634 9.13 -16.21 -20.39
C THR A 634 8.62 -14.85 -20.86
N GLU A 635 7.35 -14.74 -21.27
CA GLU A 635 6.79 -13.48 -21.81
C GLU A 635 6.69 -12.40 -20.73
N VAL A 636 6.35 -12.76 -19.48
CA VAL A 636 6.22 -11.76 -18.40
C VAL A 636 7.55 -11.06 -18.10
N TRP A 637 8.68 -11.73 -18.37
CA TRP A 637 10.02 -11.19 -18.18
C TRP A 637 10.58 -10.47 -19.42
N SER A 638 10.35 -11.01 -20.62
CA SER A 638 10.90 -10.44 -21.85
C SER A 638 10.12 -9.23 -22.35
N ASN A 639 8.83 -9.15 -22.05
CA ASN A 639 7.94 -8.11 -22.57
C ASN A 639 7.96 -6.85 -21.70
N LYS A 640 8.28 -5.70 -22.31
CA LYS A 640 8.35 -4.42 -21.60
C LYS A 640 6.99 -3.96 -21.06
N ILE A 641 5.90 -4.15 -21.81
CA ILE A 641 4.55 -3.70 -21.39
C ILE A 641 4.14 -4.39 -20.07
N LEU A 642 4.46 -5.68 -19.95
CA LEU A 642 4.18 -6.44 -18.73
C LEU A 642 5.06 -6.02 -17.57
N ARG A 643 6.36 -5.77 -17.81
CA ARG A 643 7.28 -5.26 -16.79
C ARG A 643 6.98 -3.83 -16.34
N ASP A 644 6.42 -3.01 -17.23
CA ASP A 644 6.03 -1.64 -16.92
C ASP A 644 4.82 -1.59 -15.96
N GLY A 645 3.95 -2.61 -15.99
CA GLY A 645 2.86 -2.78 -15.03
C GLY A 645 1.71 -1.77 -15.18
N GLU A 646 1.58 -1.15 -16.35
CA GLU A 646 0.65 -0.02 -16.54
C GLU A 646 -0.71 -0.42 -17.15
N THR A 647 -0.77 -1.54 -17.87
CA THR A 647 -1.93 -1.84 -18.73
C THR A 647 -2.85 -2.93 -18.19
N GLN A 648 -2.32 -3.84 -17.37
CA GLN A 648 -3.05 -4.96 -16.78
C GLN A 648 -2.42 -5.44 -15.48
N TYR A 649 -3.23 -6.06 -14.63
CA TYR A 649 -2.81 -6.62 -13.34
C TYR A 649 -3.78 -7.70 -12.87
N TRP A 650 -3.34 -8.53 -11.94
CA TRP A 650 -4.18 -9.48 -11.22
C TRP A 650 -4.85 -8.79 -10.03
N LEU A 651 -6.14 -9.08 -9.81
CA LEU A 651 -6.86 -8.83 -8.57
C LEU A 651 -7.13 -10.18 -7.88
N GLY A 652 -6.39 -10.44 -6.81
CA GLY A 652 -6.30 -11.76 -6.19
C GLY A 652 -5.83 -12.82 -7.19
N ASP A 653 -6.33 -14.05 -7.05
CA ASP A 653 -5.97 -15.18 -7.93
C ASP A 653 -7.00 -15.45 -9.03
N ALA A 654 -8.15 -14.77 -8.99
CA ALA A 654 -9.29 -15.10 -9.85
C ALA A 654 -9.45 -14.17 -11.05
N ILE A 655 -9.05 -12.90 -10.96
CA ILE A 655 -9.41 -11.88 -11.96
C ILE A 655 -8.17 -11.19 -12.51
N LEU A 656 -8.02 -11.17 -13.83
CA LEU A 656 -7.08 -10.32 -14.55
C LEU A 656 -7.81 -9.09 -15.11
N VAL A 657 -7.42 -7.91 -14.68
CA VAL A 657 -8.01 -6.62 -15.09
C VAL A 657 -7.11 -5.98 -16.14
N GLY A 658 -7.68 -5.62 -17.29
CA GLY A 658 -7.03 -4.83 -18.33
C GLY A 658 -7.71 -3.47 -18.51
N GLY A 659 -7.19 -2.63 -19.39
CA GLY A 659 -7.78 -1.30 -19.59
C GLY A 659 -7.54 -0.67 -20.96
N VAL A 660 -8.26 0.43 -21.18
CA VAL A 660 -8.05 1.38 -22.26
C VAL A 660 -7.64 2.70 -21.63
N TYR A 661 -6.53 3.26 -22.09
CA TYR A 661 -5.89 4.42 -21.48
C TYR A 661 -5.75 5.59 -22.46
N GLU A 662 -6.57 5.62 -23.51
CA GLU A 662 -6.58 6.64 -24.54
C GLU A 662 -8.03 6.96 -24.95
N PRO A 663 -8.34 8.22 -25.29
CA PRO A 663 -9.70 8.63 -25.66
C PRO A 663 -10.15 8.01 -26.98
N GLY A 664 -11.41 7.58 -27.05
CA GLY A 664 -12.03 7.04 -28.27
C GLY A 664 -11.57 5.62 -28.66
N VAL A 665 -10.71 4.99 -27.86
CA VAL A 665 -10.26 3.62 -28.13
C VAL A 665 -11.30 2.62 -27.60
N GLU A 666 -11.73 1.70 -28.46
CA GLU A 666 -12.81 0.74 -28.17
C GLU A 666 -12.33 -0.70 -28.03
N LYS A 667 -11.03 -0.93 -28.10
CA LYS A 667 -10.41 -2.25 -27.95
C LYS A 667 -9.17 -2.17 -27.10
N ALA A 668 -8.93 -3.19 -26.29
CA ALA A 668 -7.74 -3.30 -25.45
C ALA A 668 -6.95 -4.55 -25.83
N LYS A 669 -5.62 -4.44 -25.72
CA LYS A 669 -4.71 -5.56 -25.90
C LYS A 669 -4.27 -6.08 -24.53
N VAL A 670 -4.52 -7.36 -24.26
CA VAL A 670 -4.25 -7.99 -22.96
C VAL A 670 -3.48 -9.29 -23.18
N TYR A 671 -2.48 -9.55 -22.36
CA TYR A 671 -1.76 -10.82 -22.31
C TYR A 671 -2.38 -11.74 -21.27
N LEU A 672 -2.59 -13.00 -21.65
CA LEU A 672 -3.04 -14.06 -20.74
C LEU A 672 -1.83 -14.90 -20.33
N PRO A 673 -1.33 -14.80 -19.08
CA PRO A 673 -0.12 -15.53 -18.70
C PRO A 673 -0.36 -17.04 -18.65
N ARG A 674 0.67 -17.82 -18.98
CA ARG A 674 0.63 -19.30 -18.96
C ARG A 674 1.33 -19.88 -17.74
N GLU A 675 0.78 -20.98 -17.24
CA GLU A 675 1.34 -21.73 -16.13
C GLU A 675 1.95 -23.04 -16.66
N SER A 676 3.19 -23.35 -16.32
CA SER A 676 3.85 -24.57 -16.82
C SER A 676 3.20 -25.87 -16.30
N THR A 677 2.53 -25.79 -15.15
CA THR A 677 1.81 -26.89 -14.49
C THR A 677 0.37 -27.06 -15.00
N ASP A 678 -0.16 -26.14 -15.80
CA ASP A 678 -1.53 -26.18 -16.30
C ASP A 678 -1.60 -25.72 -17.78
N PRO A 679 -1.18 -26.56 -18.74
CA PRO A 679 -1.15 -26.20 -20.16
C PRO A 679 -2.54 -25.96 -20.76
N ASP A 680 -3.58 -26.49 -20.12
CA ASP A 680 -4.98 -26.33 -20.51
C ASP A 680 -5.64 -25.12 -19.83
N LEU A 681 -4.86 -24.23 -19.23
CA LEU A 681 -5.38 -23.04 -18.57
C LEU A 681 -6.06 -22.11 -19.59
N HIS A 682 -7.29 -21.69 -19.26
CA HIS A 682 -8.09 -20.75 -20.02
C HIS A 682 -8.51 -19.55 -19.16
N PHE A 683 -8.91 -18.49 -19.84
CA PHE A 683 -9.46 -17.27 -19.26
C PHE A 683 -10.83 -16.97 -19.88
N LEU A 684 -11.78 -16.54 -19.06
CA LEU A 684 -13.14 -16.22 -19.45
C LEU A 684 -13.36 -14.71 -19.45
N ASP A 685 -13.81 -14.13 -20.56
CA ASP A 685 -14.25 -12.74 -20.62
C ASP A 685 -15.59 -12.55 -19.91
N LEU A 686 -15.58 -11.78 -18.81
CA LEU A 686 -16.75 -11.56 -17.97
C LEU A 686 -17.69 -10.47 -18.47
N ASN A 687 -17.21 -9.55 -19.31
CA ASN A 687 -17.91 -8.30 -19.59
C ASN A 687 -18.45 -8.16 -21.03
N ASN A 688 -17.94 -8.94 -21.99
CA ASN A 688 -18.51 -8.96 -23.34
C ASN A 688 -19.49 -10.13 -23.53
N THR A 689 -20.45 -9.94 -24.44
CA THR A 689 -21.46 -10.93 -24.79
C THR A 689 -21.44 -11.21 -26.31
N PRO A 690 -21.44 -12.48 -26.76
CA PRO A 690 -21.34 -13.70 -25.96
C PRO A 690 -19.99 -13.80 -25.22
N GLN A 691 -19.99 -14.40 -24.03
CA GLN A 691 -18.75 -14.60 -23.27
C GLN A 691 -17.82 -15.55 -24.02
N THR A 692 -16.54 -15.22 -24.05
CA THR A 692 -15.52 -15.94 -24.84
C THR A 692 -14.46 -16.51 -23.91
N TYR A 693 -14.02 -17.72 -24.21
CA TYR A 693 -12.91 -18.40 -23.54
C TYR A 693 -11.66 -18.29 -24.39
N TYR A 694 -10.55 -17.93 -23.77
CA TYR A 694 -9.25 -17.76 -24.41
C TYR A 694 -8.23 -18.66 -23.74
N GLN A 695 -7.42 -19.36 -24.54
CA GLN A 695 -6.30 -20.15 -24.01
C GLN A 695 -5.22 -19.22 -23.44
N SER A 696 -4.55 -19.65 -22.38
CA SER A 696 -3.39 -18.95 -21.82
C SER A 696 -2.19 -18.88 -22.79
N GLY A 697 -1.20 -18.04 -22.46
CA GLY A 697 0.07 -17.92 -23.18
C GLY A 697 0.04 -17.02 -24.43
N GLN A 698 -1.00 -16.20 -24.60
CA GLN A 698 -1.18 -15.38 -25.81
C GLN A 698 -1.63 -13.95 -25.50
N TRP A 699 -1.31 -13.04 -26.43
CA TRP A 699 -1.89 -11.70 -26.49
C TRP A 699 -3.22 -11.75 -27.24
N ILE A 700 -4.25 -11.16 -26.67
CA ILE A 700 -5.58 -11.05 -27.26
C ILE A 700 -6.01 -9.59 -27.42
N GLU A 701 -6.92 -9.35 -28.35
CA GLU A 701 -7.59 -8.08 -28.54
C GLU A 701 -9.07 -8.24 -28.14
N ILE A 702 -9.50 -7.47 -27.14
CA ILE A 702 -10.84 -7.56 -26.56
C ILE A 702 -11.60 -6.26 -26.79
N SER A 703 -12.90 -6.35 -27.09
CA SER A 703 -13.75 -5.16 -27.14
C SER A 703 -13.88 -4.54 -25.76
N ALA A 704 -13.68 -3.23 -25.69
CA ALA A 704 -13.66 -2.47 -24.45
C ALA A 704 -14.28 -1.11 -24.70
N LYS A 705 -15.50 -1.02 -25.25
CA LYS A 705 -16.21 0.26 -25.38
C LYS A 705 -16.47 0.86 -24.00
N TRP A 706 -16.20 2.15 -23.82
CA TRP A 706 -16.29 2.80 -22.50
C TRP A 706 -17.71 2.81 -21.92
N THR A 707 -18.73 2.76 -22.78
CA THR A 707 -20.14 2.62 -22.39
C THR A 707 -20.51 1.20 -21.91
N ASN A 708 -19.66 0.21 -22.16
CA ASN A 708 -19.89 -1.18 -21.79
C ASN A 708 -19.02 -1.54 -20.58
N SER A 709 -17.73 -1.79 -20.80
CA SER A 709 -16.77 -2.10 -19.73
C SER A 709 -15.32 -2.08 -20.22
N ILE A 710 -14.40 -2.24 -19.27
CA ILE A 710 -13.00 -2.62 -19.50
C ILE A 710 -12.86 -4.15 -19.60
N PRO A 711 -11.73 -4.66 -20.12
CA PRO A 711 -11.43 -6.10 -20.08
C PRO A 711 -11.31 -6.59 -18.64
N VAL A 712 -12.13 -7.57 -18.28
CA VAL A 712 -12.06 -8.27 -16.99
C VAL A 712 -12.17 -9.75 -17.27
N LEU A 713 -11.08 -10.46 -17.06
CA LEU A 713 -10.93 -11.86 -17.43
C LEU A 713 -10.85 -12.70 -16.16
N ALA A 714 -11.70 -13.71 -16.03
CA ALA A 714 -11.58 -14.68 -14.96
C ALA A 714 -10.61 -15.82 -15.33
N LYS A 715 -9.74 -16.22 -14.42
CA LYS A 715 -9.01 -17.50 -14.52
C LYS A 715 -10.03 -18.63 -14.44
N VAL A 716 -10.10 -19.51 -15.45
CA VAL A 716 -11.00 -20.68 -15.42
C VAL A 716 -10.59 -21.59 -14.26
N GLY A 717 -11.55 -22.01 -13.45
CA GLY A 717 -11.33 -22.67 -12.17
C GLY A 717 -11.42 -21.72 -10.97
N GLY A 718 -11.43 -20.41 -11.20
CA GLY A 718 -11.59 -19.40 -10.16
C GLY A 718 -13.03 -19.25 -9.67
N ALA A 719 -13.18 -18.63 -8.51
CA ALA A 719 -14.47 -18.19 -7.99
C ALA A 719 -14.31 -16.93 -7.14
N ILE A 720 -15.33 -16.08 -7.10
CA ILE A 720 -15.34 -14.90 -6.20
C ILE A 720 -16.63 -14.82 -5.38
N PRO A 721 -16.54 -14.51 -4.07
CA PRO A 721 -17.71 -14.21 -3.26
C PRO A 721 -18.22 -12.79 -3.56
N ILE A 722 -19.54 -12.63 -3.65
CA ILE A 722 -20.21 -11.35 -3.86
C ILE A 722 -21.31 -11.10 -2.84
N GLY A 723 -21.60 -9.82 -2.59
CA GLY A 723 -22.61 -9.32 -1.68
C GLY A 723 -23.70 -8.57 -2.42
N ARG A 724 -24.43 -7.73 -1.69
CA ARG A 724 -25.50 -6.89 -2.25
C ARG A 724 -24.92 -5.70 -3.03
N PRO A 725 -25.63 -5.17 -4.05
CA PRO A 725 -25.21 -3.97 -4.79
C PRO A 725 -25.47 -2.66 -4.01
N GLU A 726 -25.36 -2.70 -2.68
CA GLU A 726 -25.68 -1.60 -1.76
C GLU A 726 -24.86 -1.72 -0.47
N GLN A 727 -24.95 -0.70 0.39
CA GLN A 727 -24.35 -0.75 1.72
C GLN A 727 -25.07 -1.76 2.61
N VAL A 728 -24.29 -2.44 3.44
CA VAL A 728 -24.77 -3.39 4.43
C VAL A 728 -24.19 -3.07 5.80
N LEU A 729 -24.95 -3.40 6.85
CA LEU A 729 -24.48 -3.37 8.23
C LEU A 729 -23.46 -4.50 8.43
N SER A 730 -22.22 -4.14 8.78
CA SER A 730 -21.19 -5.14 9.10
C SER A 730 -21.55 -5.86 10.40
N ALA A 731 -21.20 -7.14 10.50
CA ALA A 731 -21.61 -7.98 11.64
C ALA A 731 -21.13 -7.47 13.00
N GLY A 732 -20.00 -6.76 13.04
CA GLY A 732 -19.44 -6.16 14.26
C GLY A 732 -20.00 -4.79 14.63
N GLU A 733 -20.86 -4.17 13.80
CA GLU A 733 -21.44 -2.87 14.16
C GLU A 733 -22.51 -3.03 15.24
N THR A 734 -22.40 -2.23 16.30
CA THR A 734 -23.31 -2.26 17.45
C THR A 734 -24.48 -1.28 17.33
N ALA A 735 -24.46 -0.40 16.33
CA ALA A 735 -25.49 0.57 16.05
C ALA A 735 -25.80 0.62 14.54
N ASN A 736 -27.05 0.88 14.19
CA ASN A 736 -27.48 1.00 12.79
C ASN A 736 -28.31 2.29 12.57
N PRO A 737 -27.71 3.48 12.71
CA PRO A 737 -28.44 4.75 12.60
C PRO A 737 -29.05 4.99 11.21
N ALA A 738 -28.49 4.38 10.17
CA ALA A 738 -28.93 4.50 8.79
C ALA A 738 -29.96 3.43 8.37
N ASN A 739 -30.31 2.49 9.26
CA ASN A 739 -31.17 1.36 8.95
C ASN A 739 -30.69 0.56 7.72
N LEU A 740 -29.39 0.33 7.63
CA LEU A 740 -28.77 -0.50 6.60
C LEU A 740 -29.25 -1.95 6.72
N PRO A 741 -29.45 -2.67 5.60
CA PRO A 741 -29.74 -4.09 5.64
C PRO A 741 -28.54 -4.88 6.23
N PRO A 742 -28.77 -6.01 6.90
CA PRO A 742 -27.68 -6.87 7.36
C PRO A 742 -26.87 -7.45 6.18
N ASP A 743 -25.59 -7.76 6.39
CA ASP A 743 -24.75 -8.53 5.42
C ASP A 743 -25.13 -10.04 5.42
N ASP A 744 -26.41 -10.31 5.16
CA ASP A 744 -27.06 -11.62 5.25
C ASP A 744 -27.17 -12.36 3.90
N TYR A 745 -26.53 -11.83 2.85
CA TYR A 745 -26.51 -12.42 1.53
C TYR A 745 -25.07 -12.69 1.07
N ARG A 746 -24.87 -13.88 0.49
CA ARG A 746 -23.61 -14.22 -0.17
C ARG A 746 -23.87 -15.05 -1.44
N GLY A 747 -23.49 -14.47 -2.58
CA GLY A 747 -23.41 -15.16 -3.86
C GLY A 747 -21.96 -15.59 -4.13
N VAL A 748 -21.77 -16.61 -4.96
CA VAL A 748 -20.44 -17.01 -5.45
C VAL A 748 -20.50 -17.13 -6.97
N GLU A 749 -19.77 -16.25 -7.65
CA GLU A 749 -19.57 -16.32 -9.09
C GLU A 749 -18.53 -17.40 -9.38
N LEU A 750 -18.92 -18.46 -10.08
CA LEU A 750 -18.02 -19.53 -10.52
C LEU A 750 -17.55 -19.28 -11.94
N PHE A 751 -16.31 -19.64 -12.24
CA PHE A 751 -15.73 -19.53 -13.59
C PHE A 751 -15.35 -20.93 -14.11
N PRO A 752 -16.34 -21.80 -14.41
CA PRO A 752 -16.09 -23.15 -14.88
C PRO A 752 -15.52 -23.19 -16.30
N PRO A 753 -14.88 -24.31 -16.72
CA PRO A 753 -14.61 -24.55 -18.14
C PRO A 753 -15.92 -24.76 -18.91
N GLN A 754 -15.89 -24.57 -20.24
CA GLN A 754 -17.07 -24.69 -21.12
C GLN A 754 -17.77 -26.05 -21.03
N GLY A 755 -17.01 -27.13 -20.86
CA GLY A 755 -17.53 -28.49 -20.76
C GLY A 755 -17.07 -29.18 -19.49
N SER A 756 -16.79 -30.48 -19.60
CA SER A 756 -16.22 -31.28 -18.52
C SER A 756 -14.87 -30.74 -18.02
N SER A 757 -14.64 -30.79 -16.72
CA SER A 757 -13.31 -30.55 -16.13
C SER A 757 -12.44 -31.81 -16.14
N HIS A 758 -12.91 -32.91 -16.74
CA HIS A 758 -12.23 -34.20 -16.81
C HIS A 758 -11.78 -34.73 -15.43
N GLY A 759 -12.60 -34.47 -14.40
CA GLY A 759 -12.33 -34.87 -13.02
C GLY A 759 -11.37 -33.95 -12.26
N LYS A 760 -10.87 -32.86 -12.88
CA LYS A 760 -10.14 -31.81 -12.16
C LYS A 760 -11.10 -31.08 -11.23
N VAL A 761 -10.75 -31.04 -9.95
CA VAL A 761 -11.48 -30.31 -8.91
C VAL A 761 -10.79 -28.97 -8.69
N PHE A 762 -11.52 -27.89 -8.89
CA PHE A 762 -11.09 -26.54 -8.57
C PHE A 762 -11.44 -26.22 -7.12
N SER A 763 -10.60 -25.44 -6.43
CA SER A 763 -10.82 -25.07 -5.03
C SER A 763 -10.44 -23.62 -4.79
N ASN A 764 -11.37 -22.85 -4.23
CA ASN A 764 -11.21 -21.43 -3.94
C ASN A 764 -11.58 -21.18 -2.48
N LYS A 765 -10.85 -20.26 -1.84
CA LYS A 765 -11.09 -19.87 -0.45
C LYS A 765 -11.34 -18.38 -0.34
N TRP A 766 -12.15 -18.00 0.62
CA TRP A 766 -12.25 -16.61 1.04
C TRP A 766 -12.39 -16.52 2.56
N TYR A 767 -12.15 -15.32 3.05
CA TYR A 767 -12.07 -14.98 4.47
C TYR A 767 -13.14 -13.95 4.82
N GLU A 768 -13.80 -14.11 5.97
CA GLU A 768 -14.65 -13.06 6.55
C GLU A 768 -14.40 -12.96 8.06
N ASP A 769 -14.55 -11.76 8.60
CA ASP A 769 -14.61 -11.45 10.03
C ASP A 769 -15.77 -10.46 10.28
N ASP A 770 -15.84 -9.87 11.48
CA ASP A 770 -16.93 -8.96 11.83
C ASP A 770 -16.87 -7.58 11.16
N GLY A 771 -15.79 -7.24 10.47
CA GLY A 771 -15.64 -5.97 9.76
C GLY A 771 -15.30 -4.76 10.63
N ILE A 772 -15.13 -4.90 11.95
CA ILE A 772 -15.00 -3.77 12.89
C ILE A 772 -13.91 -3.98 13.94
N SER A 773 -13.79 -5.17 14.53
CA SER A 773 -12.91 -5.39 15.69
C SER A 773 -11.42 -5.17 15.37
N PRO A 774 -10.62 -4.70 16.34
CA PRO A 774 -9.17 -4.62 16.20
C PRO A 774 -8.53 -6.01 16.12
N PRO A 775 -7.35 -6.14 15.50
CA PRO A 775 -6.58 -7.38 15.54
C PRO A 775 -6.24 -7.83 16.98
N PRO A 776 -6.15 -9.16 17.27
CA PRO A 776 -6.23 -10.27 16.31
C PRO A 776 -7.66 -10.51 15.81
N ALA A 777 -7.86 -10.37 14.51
CA ALA A 777 -9.17 -10.51 13.90
C ALA A 777 -9.62 -11.98 13.92
N ARG A 778 -10.86 -12.23 14.31
CA ARG A 778 -11.45 -13.58 14.35
C ARG A 778 -11.94 -13.97 12.97
N THR A 779 -11.00 -14.33 12.10
CA THR A 779 -11.27 -14.59 10.69
C THR A 779 -11.71 -16.02 10.42
N SER A 780 -12.95 -16.21 9.97
CA SER A 780 -13.45 -17.49 9.49
C SER A 780 -13.05 -17.74 8.03
N ILE A 781 -12.91 -19.02 7.68
CA ILE A 781 -12.50 -19.46 6.34
C ILE A 781 -13.66 -20.17 5.68
N PHE A 782 -13.91 -19.83 4.43
CA PHE A 782 -14.92 -20.45 3.59
C PHE A 782 -14.24 -21.01 2.35
N GLN A 783 -14.57 -22.24 1.99
CA GLN A 783 -13.98 -22.93 0.85
C GLN A 783 -15.10 -23.46 -0.04
N ILE A 784 -15.03 -23.11 -1.31
CA ILE A 784 -15.83 -23.73 -2.36
C ILE A 784 -14.93 -24.57 -3.24
N SER A 785 -15.37 -25.78 -3.55
CA SER A 785 -14.70 -26.65 -4.50
C SER A 785 -15.70 -27.10 -5.55
N TYR A 786 -15.29 -27.23 -6.80
CA TYR A 786 -16.20 -27.67 -7.85
C TYR A 786 -15.49 -28.40 -8.98
N GLN A 787 -16.25 -29.25 -9.66
CA GLN A 787 -15.87 -29.89 -10.91
C GLN A 787 -17.06 -29.83 -11.88
N THR A 788 -16.81 -30.02 -13.16
CA THR A 788 -17.86 -29.91 -14.18
C THR A 788 -17.95 -31.14 -15.06
N THR A 789 -19.17 -31.40 -15.55
CA THR A 789 -19.47 -32.31 -16.65
C THR A 789 -20.05 -31.51 -17.82
N GLU A 790 -20.45 -32.20 -18.89
CA GLU A 790 -21.16 -31.57 -20.01
C GLU A 790 -22.52 -30.99 -19.61
N ALA A 791 -23.16 -31.51 -18.56
CA ALA A 791 -24.52 -31.14 -18.18
C ALA A 791 -24.64 -30.48 -16.79
N GLU A 792 -23.61 -30.61 -15.94
CA GLU A 792 -23.68 -30.24 -14.53
C GLU A 792 -22.41 -29.58 -14.00
N VAL A 793 -22.59 -28.66 -13.05
CA VAL A 793 -21.56 -28.12 -12.17
C VAL A 793 -21.78 -28.71 -10.77
N LEU A 794 -20.83 -29.53 -10.32
CA LEU A 794 -20.87 -30.21 -9.04
C LEU A 794 -20.07 -29.39 -8.03
N VAL A 795 -20.75 -28.84 -7.03
CA VAL A 795 -20.20 -27.89 -6.06
C VAL A 795 -20.22 -28.50 -4.66
N ASP A 796 -19.08 -28.43 -3.98
CA ASP A 796 -18.93 -28.71 -2.56
C ASP A 796 -18.57 -27.45 -1.80
N PHE A 797 -19.11 -27.28 -0.60
CA PHE A 797 -18.85 -26.12 0.23
C PHE A 797 -18.50 -26.52 1.67
N LYS A 798 -17.45 -25.89 2.20
CA LYS A 798 -16.96 -26.08 3.57
C LYS A 798 -16.75 -24.73 4.23
N LYS A 799 -17.04 -24.64 5.52
CA LYS A 799 -16.74 -23.48 6.36
C LYS A 799 -16.00 -23.89 7.62
N ILE A 800 -15.05 -23.07 8.04
CA ILE A 800 -14.29 -23.20 9.27
C ILE A 800 -14.53 -21.91 10.06
N LEU A 801 -15.43 -21.98 11.04
CA LEU A 801 -15.86 -20.83 11.83
C LEU A 801 -14.94 -20.63 13.04
N GLN A 802 -14.35 -19.44 13.16
CA GLN A 802 -13.61 -19.05 14.34
C GLN A 802 -14.55 -18.67 15.49
N PRO A 803 -14.26 -19.06 16.75
CA PRO A 803 -15.04 -18.62 17.90
C PRO A 803 -15.16 -17.10 17.94
N GLY A 804 -16.40 -16.60 18.06
CA GLY A 804 -16.68 -15.17 18.16
C GLY A 804 -16.96 -14.45 16.84
N PHE A 805 -16.93 -15.13 15.70
CA PHE A 805 -17.53 -14.64 14.46
C PHE A 805 -18.35 -15.75 13.78
N ALA A 806 -19.58 -15.40 13.40
CA ALA A 806 -20.40 -16.20 12.51
C ALA A 806 -21.01 -15.26 11.46
N PRO A 807 -21.02 -15.65 10.17
CA PRO A 807 -21.65 -14.82 9.15
C PRO A 807 -23.16 -14.69 9.39
N ALA A 808 -23.73 -13.55 9.03
CA ALA A 808 -25.18 -13.33 9.10
C ALA A 808 -25.93 -14.11 8.00
N TRP A 809 -25.27 -14.40 6.89
CA TRP A 809 -25.81 -15.23 5.82
C TRP A 809 -25.84 -16.71 6.22
N SER A 810 -26.90 -17.43 5.82
CA SER A 810 -27.13 -18.85 6.16
C SER A 810 -27.25 -19.75 4.93
N GLN A 811 -27.29 -19.15 3.75
CA GLN A 811 -27.39 -19.80 2.44
C GLN A 811 -26.37 -19.18 1.48
N LEU A 812 -26.00 -19.93 0.45
CA LEU A 812 -25.19 -19.46 -0.67
C LEU A 812 -26.01 -19.52 -1.95
N GLU A 813 -25.83 -18.51 -2.79
CA GLU A 813 -26.30 -18.55 -4.18
C GLU A 813 -25.11 -18.82 -5.10
N ILE A 814 -25.23 -19.81 -5.99
CA ILE A 814 -24.22 -20.11 -7.00
C ILE A 814 -24.59 -19.41 -8.29
N ILE A 815 -23.65 -18.67 -8.86
CA ILE A 815 -23.88 -17.85 -10.05
C ILE A 815 -22.97 -18.36 -11.16
N LEU A 816 -23.58 -18.84 -12.25
CA LEU A 816 -22.86 -19.29 -13.44
C LEU A 816 -22.69 -18.16 -14.45
N PRO A 817 -21.63 -18.20 -15.28
CA PRO A 817 -21.39 -17.18 -16.29
C PRO A 817 -22.52 -17.10 -17.33
N ALA A 818 -22.61 -15.96 -18.03
CA ALA A 818 -23.69 -15.74 -18.99
C ALA A 818 -23.61 -16.75 -20.16
N GLY A 819 -24.72 -17.44 -20.42
CA GLY A 819 -24.80 -18.50 -21.42
C GLY A 819 -24.47 -19.91 -20.91
N ASP A 820 -24.02 -20.07 -19.66
CA ASP A 820 -23.88 -21.39 -19.03
C ASP A 820 -25.20 -21.80 -18.36
N GLU A 821 -25.93 -22.71 -19.00
CA GLU A 821 -27.24 -23.19 -18.55
C GLU A 821 -27.19 -24.57 -17.87
N ARG A 822 -25.99 -25.06 -17.53
CA ARG A 822 -25.83 -26.35 -16.85
C ARG A 822 -26.52 -26.36 -15.50
N ASN A 823 -26.93 -27.55 -15.05
CA ASN A 823 -27.52 -27.70 -13.72
C ASN A 823 -26.43 -27.57 -12.64
N VAL A 824 -26.78 -27.02 -11.48
CA VAL A 824 -25.89 -27.00 -10.32
C VAL A 824 -26.35 -28.05 -9.30
N THR A 825 -25.41 -28.88 -8.85
CA THR A 825 -25.62 -29.79 -7.71
C THR A 825 -24.70 -29.34 -6.58
N PHE A 826 -25.29 -28.96 -5.45
CA PHE A 826 -24.59 -28.40 -4.29
C PHE A 826 -24.61 -29.40 -3.12
N ASN A 827 -23.43 -29.82 -2.64
CA ASN A 827 -23.27 -30.84 -1.60
C ASN A 827 -24.14 -32.09 -1.86
N GLY A 828 -24.15 -32.57 -3.11
CA GLY A 828 -24.93 -33.73 -3.56
C GLY A 828 -26.45 -33.50 -3.72
N THR A 829 -26.96 -32.28 -3.49
CA THR A 829 -28.38 -31.94 -3.69
C THR A 829 -28.54 -31.00 -4.88
N ARG A 830 -29.48 -31.28 -5.78
CA ARG A 830 -29.73 -30.42 -6.94
C ARG A 830 -30.22 -29.04 -6.50
N ALA A 831 -29.52 -28.00 -6.90
CA ALA A 831 -29.92 -26.61 -6.67
C ALA A 831 -31.01 -26.22 -7.68
N HIS A 832 -31.89 -25.31 -7.29
CA HIS A 832 -32.94 -24.79 -8.17
C HIS A 832 -32.49 -23.46 -8.79
N LYS A 833 -32.75 -23.29 -10.09
CA LYS A 833 -32.55 -22.01 -10.78
C LYS A 833 -33.50 -20.98 -10.16
N SER A 834 -32.94 -19.93 -9.56
CA SER A 834 -33.69 -18.85 -8.91
C SER A 834 -34.08 -17.77 -9.91
N GLU A 835 -33.11 -17.24 -10.65
CA GLU A 835 -33.31 -16.19 -11.65
C GLU A 835 -32.22 -16.19 -12.73
N THR A 836 -32.42 -15.33 -13.73
CA THR A 836 -31.38 -14.91 -14.68
C THR A 836 -31.29 -13.41 -14.61
N ASP A 837 -30.12 -12.88 -14.28
CA ASP A 837 -29.94 -11.44 -14.07
C ASP A 837 -29.88 -10.64 -15.38
N LEU A 838 -29.80 -9.31 -15.27
CA LEU A 838 -29.74 -8.42 -16.43
C LEU A 838 -28.49 -8.61 -17.31
N LYS A 839 -27.45 -9.29 -16.79
CA LYS A 839 -26.23 -9.64 -17.53
C LYS A 839 -26.32 -11.05 -18.13
N GLY A 840 -27.46 -11.74 -17.99
CA GLY A 840 -27.68 -13.08 -18.51
C GLY A 840 -27.03 -14.20 -17.68
N ARG A 841 -26.56 -13.90 -16.47
CA ARG A 841 -25.98 -14.90 -15.55
C ARG A 841 -27.09 -15.67 -14.87
N VAL A 842 -26.89 -16.97 -14.67
CA VAL A 842 -27.90 -17.84 -14.07
C VAL A 842 -27.59 -18.04 -12.60
N HIS A 843 -28.58 -17.77 -11.76
CA HIS A 843 -28.48 -17.89 -10.31
C HIS A 843 -29.14 -19.19 -9.84
N PHE A 844 -28.48 -19.89 -8.91
CA PHE A 844 -28.94 -21.15 -8.34
C PHE A 844 -28.95 -21.08 -6.82
N LYS A 845 -30.11 -21.38 -6.23
CA LYS A 845 -30.30 -21.45 -4.78
C LYS A 845 -30.40 -22.88 -4.30
N THR A 846 -29.98 -23.09 -3.06
CA THR A 846 -30.03 -24.36 -2.37
C THR A 846 -30.98 -24.25 -1.18
N ASP A 847 -31.85 -25.25 -1.01
CA ASP A 847 -32.74 -25.34 0.17
C ASP A 847 -31.99 -25.80 1.43
N GLN A 848 -30.71 -26.21 1.33
CA GLN A 848 -29.90 -26.55 2.48
C GLN A 848 -29.52 -25.30 3.27
N VAL A 849 -29.98 -25.24 4.53
CA VAL A 849 -29.45 -24.32 5.54
C VAL A 849 -28.07 -24.83 5.94
N LEU A 850 -27.05 -23.98 5.83
CA LEU A 850 -25.67 -24.35 6.14
C LEU A 850 -25.49 -24.56 7.64
N GLN A 851 -25.50 -25.82 8.11
CA GLN A 851 -25.30 -26.19 9.52
C GLN A 851 -24.03 -25.54 10.10
N GLN A 852 -24.11 -24.99 11.31
CA GLN A 852 -22.98 -24.35 11.98
C GLN A 852 -22.11 -25.41 12.68
N SER A 853 -20.93 -25.69 12.13
CA SER A 853 -19.89 -26.45 12.81
C SER A 853 -18.83 -25.49 13.35
N TYR A 854 -18.70 -25.41 14.67
CA TYR A 854 -17.66 -24.65 15.35
C TYR A 854 -16.38 -25.49 15.49
N TRP A 855 -15.24 -24.81 15.63
CA TRP A 855 -13.96 -25.43 15.99
C TRP A 855 -14.11 -26.37 17.21
N SER A 856 -13.74 -27.66 17.06
CA SER A 856 -13.44 -28.52 18.20
C SER A 856 -11.96 -28.38 18.55
N SER A 857 -11.67 -28.04 19.80
CA SER A 857 -10.31 -27.82 20.31
C SER A 857 -9.57 -29.15 20.53
N GLN A 858 -9.31 -29.92 19.47
CA GLN A 858 -8.44 -31.09 19.52
C GLN A 858 -7.50 -31.13 18.31
N GLY A 859 -6.23 -30.78 18.56
CA GLY A 859 -5.09 -31.13 17.70
C GLY A 859 -4.31 -29.97 17.12
N GLU A 860 -3.47 -29.33 17.94
CA GLU A 860 -2.13 -28.87 17.52
C GLU A 860 -1.08 -29.66 18.30
#